data_AF-A0A9N9JTF1-F1
#
_entry.id   AF-A0A9N9JTF1-F1
#
_cell.length_a   1.000
_cell.length_b   1.000
_cell.length_c   1.000
_cell.angle_alpha   90.00
_cell.angle_beta   90.00
_cell.angle_gamma   90.00
#
_symmetry.space_group_name_H-M   'P 1'
#
loop_
_entity.id
_entity.type
_entity.pdbx_description
1 polymer ?
#
loop_
_entity_poly.entity_id
_entity_poly.type
_entity_poly.pdbx_seq_one_letter_code
_entity_poly.pdbx_strand_id
1 'polypeptide(L)'
;MAEIETNKALSILKADKKTLKNNSFSLIWCIPDQFYHSIQDIKNEIESKGFSLIKTWDSDIMTLKTISQALGIIQSHIRSDYDGIVSELDSKYSSWKNFKEEYQGISKEVAISPHTDGAFLEGMFAAKTTMIKISPPKMLLLQPIEYDANGGEIILVDGKRVLESILEKRPKLAEILMKPGCIAFCRDDHMSMNYPVYEHMQDDSIRIHFRYDQTTFAPYWSYEAVKFLHNNYHMNPKYQIKIHLKEKEHILIVDNHRMLHGRGEFAGNRKLRRVWLNDHDPIILKNVHDIYKNNRATMPYAPYIPLNSNNASKHKKINTGIRLDKSLYNREKNVSLRSYHNLHNAEFKEFSPVAVLYQALQPPIIDGIRKPLKPGGYSDSGADIVYSLRSNNIPIVTPVDNPSPTSDFDWVFPDTEEGISTAISKGAKTLWANTILFNTHPLNYMSFREDIKLVGHLPSHVHKYDNKWFANELIKNTGISVPHAILIGSSAYNGAYRLNDITLDILNKKGIQFPVVVKPIRGRGSQGVKKVNSIEQMKEHAEKLLSTRIVIDGQYFFEYGDTLILEEYLEGEEITATIMPPGIYDINFKNVTINKYWHLPLVKRFNHNNGIAPYSGVVAVIENSTLISNEEAQNPIYKQVAQDCEKAAQIIRPLAPIRIDCRRISPEKPFALFDINMKPNMTGPGRPRRNMQNSLSCIAANGIGWNYPDLLKAMLRQAWLIKKFI
;
A
#
# COMPACT_ATOMS: atom_id res chain seq x y z
N MET A 1 -58.10 -10.02 40.04
CA MET A 1 -57.86 -9.57 38.66
C MET A 1 -56.63 -8.68 38.52
N ALA A 2 -56.32 -7.80 39.48
CA ALA A 2 -55.09 -6.99 39.47
C ALA A 2 -53.77 -7.82 39.52
N GLU A 3 -53.72 -8.94 40.24
CA GLU A 3 -52.53 -9.82 40.33
C GLU A 3 -52.21 -10.61 39.04
N ILE A 4 -53.20 -10.77 38.16
CA ILE A 4 -53.04 -11.51 36.89
C ILE A 4 -52.47 -10.58 35.81
N GLU A 5 -52.77 -9.28 35.85
CA GLU A 5 -52.19 -8.29 34.92
C GLU A 5 -50.74 -7.93 35.27
N THR A 6 -50.37 -7.86 36.56
CA THR A 6 -48.98 -7.59 36.98
C THR A 6 -48.04 -8.74 36.61
N ASN A 7 -48.50 -10.00 36.73
CA ASN A 7 -47.74 -11.18 36.30
C ASN A 7 -47.69 -11.34 34.77
N LYS A 8 -48.66 -10.79 34.02
CA LYS A 8 -48.60 -10.70 32.56
C LYS A 8 -47.58 -9.66 32.09
N ALA A 9 -47.51 -8.50 32.75
CA ALA A 9 -46.49 -7.47 32.48
C ALA A 9 -45.07 -7.95 32.81
N LEU A 10 -44.87 -8.67 33.93
CA LEU A 10 -43.58 -9.26 34.32
C LEU A 10 -43.16 -10.47 33.45
N SER A 11 -44.10 -11.21 32.88
CA SER A 11 -43.80 -12.31 31.95
C SER A 11 -43.53 -11.81 30.52
N ILE A 12 -44.14 -10.71 30.09
CA ILE A 12 -43.81 -10.00 28.84
C ILE A 12 -42.39 -9.38 28.95
N LEU A 13 -42.04 -8.77 30.09
CA LEU A 13 -40.67 -8.29 30.38
C LEU A 13 -39.60 -9.39 30.43
N LYS A 14 -39.99 -10.65 30.71
CA LYS A 14 -39.09 -11.82 30.69
C LYS A 14 -39.07 -12.51 29.32
N ALA A 15 -40.13 -12.41 28.52
CA ALA A 15 -40.20 -12.96 27.17
C ALA A 15 -39.38 -12.14 26.16
N ASP A 16 -39.36 -10.81 26.28
CA ASP A 16 -38.53 -9.96 25.41
C ASP A 16 -37.02 -10.06 25.68
N LYS A 17 -36.61 -10.59 26.85
CA LYS A 17 -35.21 -10.96 27.10
C LYS A 17 -34.73 -12.16 26.27
N LYS A 18 -35.63 -12.93 25.66
CA LYS A 18 -35.30 -14.21 25.00
C LYS A 18 -35.08 -14.09 23.48
N THR A 19 -35.42 -12.96 22.86
CA THR A 19 -35.37 -12.77 21.39
C THR A 19 -34.26 -11.83 20.91
N LEU A 20 -33.22 -11.60 21.72
CA LEU A 20 -32.06 -10.75 21.39
C LEU A 20 -30.71 -11.46 21.64
N LYS A 21 -30.67 -12.79 21.45
CA LYS A 21 -29.46 -13.60 21.70
C LYS A 21 -28.38 -13.54 20.60
N ASN A 22 -28.56 -12.75 19.55
CA ASN A 22 -27.59 -12.65 18.45
C ASN A 22 -26.97 -11.26 18.22
N ASN A 23 -27.17 -10.27 19.11
CA ASN A 23 -26.31 -9.07 19.19
C ASN A 23 -26.37 -8.49 20.61
N SER A 24 -25.25 -8.54 21.34
CA SER A 24 -25.13 -8.33 22.78
C SER A 24 -25.10 -6.86 23.22
N PHE A 25 -26.20 -6.10 23.05
CA PHE A 25 -26.32 -4.75 23.61
C PHE A 25 -27.64 -4.58 24.37
N SER A 26 -27.60 -3.89 25.50
CA SER A 26 -28.71 -3.72 26.44
C SER A 26 -29.43 -2.40 26.18
N LEU A 27 -30.75 -2.44 26.01
CA LEU A 27 -31.57 -1.23 25.92
C LEU A 27 -31.79 -0.64 27.32
N ILE A 28 -31.37 0.60 27.56
CA ILE A 28 -31.61 1.30 28.83
C ILE A 28 -32.94 2.05 28.74
N TRP A 29 -33.82 1.81 29.71
CA TRP A 29 -35.12 2.47 29.79
C TRP A 29 -35.01 3.73 30.64
N CYS A 30 -35.18 4.89 30.00
CA CYS A 30 -35.18 6.18 30.67
C CYS A 30 -36.61 6.57 31.02
N ILE A 31 -36.92 6.64 32.31
CA ILE A 31 -38.19 7.18 32.82
C ILE A 31 -37.91 8.44 33.66
N PRO A 32 -38.81 9.45 33.65
CA PRO A 32 -38.58 10.72 34.35
C PRO A 32 -38.20 10.56 35.82
N ASP A 33 -38.88 9.67 36.54
CA ASP A 33 -38.68 9.46 37.98
C ASP A 33 -37.32 8.83 38.33
N GLN A 34 -36.67 8.16 37.37
CA GLN A 34 -35.36 7.51 37.54
C GLN A 34 -34.30 8.11 36.62
N PHE A 35 -34.51 9.35 36.18
CA PHE A 35 -33.67 10.00 35.18
C PHE A 35 -32.18 9.99 35.57
N TYR A 36 -31.84 10.36 36.81
CA TYR A 36 -30.45 10.39 37.26
C TYR A 36 -29.79 9.00 37.34
N HIS A 37 -30.55 7.95 37.67
CA HIS A 37 -30.04 6.57 37.61
C HIS A 37 -29.78 6.15 36.16
N SER A 38 -30.70 6.48 35.26
CA SER A 38 -30.57 6.21 33.82
C SER A 38 -29.33 6.89 33.23
N ILE A 39 -29.02 8.13 33.63
CA ILE A 39 -27.80 8.84 33.21
C ILE A 39 -26.53 8.11 33.68
N GLN A 40 -26.52 7.55 34.89
CA GLN A 40 -25.37 6.79 35.39
C GLN A 40 -25.17 5.48 34.61
N ASP A 41 -26.26 4.80 34.25
CA ASP A 41 -26.20 3.57 33.44
C ASP A 41 -25.73 3.87 32.00
N ILE A 42 -26.23 4.95 31.40
CA ILE A 42 -25.78 5.45 30.09
C ILE A 42 -24.28 5.70 30.12
N LYS A 43 -23.79 6.42 31.14
CA LYS A 43 -22.36 6.69 31.32
C LYS A 43 -21.55 5.39 31.37
N ASN A 44 -21.96 4.44 32.20
CA ASN A 44 -21.25 3.16 32.35
C ASN A 44 -21.21 2.38 31.02
N GLU A 45 -22.29 2.41 30.24
CA GLU A 45 -22.35 1.74 28.95
C GLU A 45 -21.48 2.42 27.88
N ILE A 46 -21.45 3.75 27.83
CA ILE A 46 -20.57 4.51 26.93
C ILE A 46 -19.10 4.26 27.28
N GLU A 47 -18.70 4.36 28.54
CA GLU A 47 -17.31 4.17 28.96
C GLU A 47 -16.81 2.74 28.67
N SER A 48 -17.68 1.73 28.80
CA SER A 48 -17.34 0.34 28.54
C SER A 48 -17.37 -0.02 27.04
N LYS A 49 -18.44 0.34 26.32
CA LYS A 49 -18.72 -0.12 24.96
C LYS A 49 -18.47 0.93 23.87
N GLY A 50 -18.35 2.21 24.23
CA GLY A 50 -18.23 3.34 23.30
C GLY A 50 -19.58 3.86 22.79
N PHE A 51 -20.71 3.25 23.15
CA PHE A 51 -22.04 3.73 22.79
C PHE A 51 -23.09 3.19 23.76
N SER A 52 -24.27 3.80 23.76
CA SER A 52 -25.45 3.32 24.50
C SER A 52 -26.71 3.50 23.64
N LEU A 53 -27.63 2.54 23.74
CA LEU A 53 -28.95 2.62 23.13
C LEU A 53 -29.98 2.75 24.24
N ILE A 54 -30.76 3.82 24.19
CA ILE A 54 -31.79 4.09 25.20
C ILE A 54 -33.18 4.16 24.57
N LYS A 55 -34.19 3.88 25.39
CA LYS A 55 -35.59 4.17 25.11
C LYS A 55 -36.09 5.22 26.08
N THR A 56 -36.63 6.31 25.56
CA THR A 56 -37.16 7.45 26.32
C THR A 56 -38.66 7.32 26.55
N TRP A 57 -39.19 8.17 27.43
CA TRP A 57 -40.62 8.17 27.80
C TRP A 57 -41.52 8.74 26.70
N ASP A 58 -40.96 9.52 25.77
CA ASP A 58 -41.60 10.00 24.54
C ASP A 58 -40.56 10.22 23.43
N SER A 59 -40.98 10.69 22.26
CA SER A 59 -40.11 11.03 21.11
C SER A 59 -39.95 12.54 20.88
N ASP A 60 -40.29 13.35 21.89
CA ASP A 60 -40.30 14.81 21.76
C ASP A 60 -38.88 15.37 21.64
N ILE A 61 -38.74 16.49 20.91
CA ILE A 61 -37.46 17.17 20.74
C ILE A 61 -36.92 17.73 22.07
N MET A 62 -37.82 18.12 22.97
CA MET A 62 -37.49 18.61 24.32
C MET A 62 -36.93 17.49 25.20
N THR A 63 -37.39 16.25 25.02
CA THR A 63 -36.83 15.07 25.69
C THR A 63 -35.40 14.81 25.21
N LEU A 64 -35.15 14.86 23.89
CA LEU A 64 -33.80 14.78 23.34
C LEU A 64 -32.88 15.89 23.88
N LYS A 65 -33.38 17.12 23.95
CA LYS A 65 -32.64 18.27 24.50
C LYS A 65 -32.31 18.07 25.99
N THR A 66 -33.28 17.62 26.78
CA THR A 66 -33.11 17.37 28.23
C THR A 66 -32.06 16.31 28.50
N ILE A 67 -32.10 15.19 27.77
CA ILE A 67 -31.09 14.13 27.86
C ILE A 67 -29.73 14.64 27.41
N SER A 68 -29.68 15.37 26.29
CA SER A 68 -28.44 15.96 25.76
C SER A 68 -27.75 16.86 26.79
N GLN A 69 -28.51 17.75 27.42
CA GLN A 69 -28.02 18.67 28.46
C GLN A 69 -27.60 17.95 29.74
N ALA A 70 -28.24 16.83 30.09
CA ALA A 70 -27.82 16.04 31.25
C ALA A 70 -26.47 15.34 31.03
N LEU A 71 -26.16 14.97 29.78
CA LEU A 71 -24.94 14.27 29.38
C LEU A 71 -23.77 15.20 29.05
N GLY A 72 -24.03 16.46 28.67
CA GLY A 72 -22.97 17.42 28.35
C GLY A 72 -23.46 18.77 27.84
N ILE A 73 -22.50 19.60 27.44
CA ILE A 73 -22.68 20.90 26.79
C ILE A 73 -22.95 20.65 25.30
N ILE A 74 -24.09 21.13 24.80
CA ILE A 74 -24.42 21.02 23.38
C ILE A 74 -23.45 21.86 22.56
N GLN A 75 -22.83 21.28 21.54
CA GLN A 75 -22.03 21.99 20.54
C GLN A 75 -22.90 22.24 19.30
N SER A 76 -22.91 23.48 18.81
CA SER A 76 -23.68 23.81 17.62
C SER A 76 -23.05 23.22 16.34
N HIS A 77 -23.84 23.17 15.27
CA HIS A 77 -23.41 22.76 13.94
C HIS A 77 -23.88 23.79 12.92
N ILE A 78 -23.22 23.89 11.76
CA ILE A 78 -23.68 24.76 10.65
C ILE A 78 -25.08 24.42 10.12
N ARG A 79 -25.62 23.26 10.49
CA ARG A 79 -26.94 22.74 10.10
C ARG A 79 -27.92 22.68 11.27
N SER A 80 -27.50 23.06 12.47
CA SER A 80 -28.39 23.03 13.62
C SER A 80 -29.29 24.25 13.66
N ASP A 81 -30.40 24.12 14.37
CA ASP A 81 -31.18 25.26 14.87
C ASP A 81 -30.43 26.02 15.98
N TYR A 82 -31.12 26.97 16.63
CA TYR A 82 -30.58 27.77 17.74
C TYR A 82 -30.30 26.95 19.00
N ASP A 83 -30.90 25.77 19.14
CA ASP A 83 -30.72 24.86 20.26
C ASP A 83 -29.59 23.84 20.02
N GLY A 84 -28.94 23.88 18.86
CA GLY A 84 -27.86 22.96 18.49
C GLY A 84 -28.35 21.62 17.97
N ILE A 85 -29.64 21.50 17.66
CA ILE A 85 -30.24 20.26 17.14
C ILE A 85 -30.30 20.34 15.61
N VAL A 86 -29.71 19.35 14.94
CA VAL A 86 -29.84 19.18 13.49
C VAL A 86 -31.14 18.41 13.22
N SER A 87 -32.08 19.04 12.52
CA SER A 87 -33.38 18.47 12.13
C SER A 87 -33.79 18.99 10.73
N GLU A 88 -35.08 18.85 10.35
CA GLU A 88 -35.62 19.45 9.11
C GLU A 88 -35.97 20.94 9.22
N LEU A 89 -35.92 21.51 10.43
CA LEU A 89 -36.18 22.93 10.66
C LEU A 89 -35.13 23.82 9.97
N ASP A 90 -35.47 25.09 9.73
CA ASP A 90 -34.53 26.06 9.15
C ASP A 90 -33.25 26.13 9.99
N SER A 91 -32.14 25.74 9.36
CA SER A 91 -30.82 25.84 9.96
C SER A 91 -30.47 27.30 10.21
N LYS A 92 -29.85 27.59 11.37
CA LYS A 92 -29.41 28.94 11.73
C LYS A 92 -28.52 29.59 10.66
N TYR A 93 -27.72 28.78 9.96
CA TYR A 93 -26.85 29.21 8.88
C TYR A 93 -27.35 28.62 7.55
N SER A 94 -27.39 29.43 6.48
CA SER A 94 -27.86 28.99 5.15
C SER A 94 -26.72 28.69 4.17
N SER A 95 -25.48 29.09 4.46
CA SER A 95 -24.34 29.00 3.54
C SER A 95 -24.02 27.58 3.09
N TRP A 96 -24.20 26.58 3.97
CA TRP A 96 -23.98 25.17 3.65
C TRP A 96 -24.88 24.67 2.51
N LYS A 97 -26.04 25.31 2.26
CA LYS A 97 -26.97 24.93 1.18
C LYS A 97 -26.34 25.10 -0.21
N ASN A 98 -25.27 25.89 -0.33
CA ASN A 98 -24.50 26.08 -1.57
C ASN A 98 -23.47 24.96 -1.81
N PHE A 99 -23.17 24.14 -0.80
CA PHE A 99 -22.12 23.12 -0.83
C PHE A 99 -22.67 21.73 -0.45
N LYS A 100 -23.90 21.40 -0.88
CA LYS A 100 -24.59 20.15 -0.50
C LYS A 100 -23.77 18.87 -0.77
N GLU A 101 -22.93 18.89 -1.79
CA GLU A 101 -22.07 17.76 -2.19
C GLU A 101 -21.05 17.37 -1.09
N GLU A 102 -20.68 18.28 -0.19
CA GLU A 102 -19.79 18.02 0.96
C GLU A 102 -20.51 17.30 2.11
N TYR A 103 -21.83 17.12 2.02
CA TYR A 103 -22.68 16.58 3.08
C TYR A 103 -23.32 15.26 2.67
N GLN A 104 -22.53 14.17 2.68
CA GLN A 104 -22.98 12.81 2.39
C GLN A 104 -24.22 12.36 3.20
N GLY A 105 -24.41 12.92 4.40
CA GLY A 105 -25.59 12.72 5.25
C GLY A 105 -26.94 13.07 4.62
N ILE A 106 -26.96 13.79 3.50
CA ILE A 106 -28.17 14.27 2.81
C ILE A 106 -28.59 13.33 1.66
N SER A 107 -27.64 12.57 1.09
CA SER A 107 -27.94 11.59 0.05
C SER A 107 -28.76 10.44 0.64
N LYS A 108 -29.84 10.05 -0.04
CA LYS A 108 -30.70 8.91 0.35
C LYS A 108 -30.17 7.58 -0.16
N GLU A 109 -29.46 7.58 -1.29
CA GLU A 109 -29.17 6.36 -2.08
C GLU A 109 -27.76 5.80 -1.89
N VAL A 110 -26.84 6.57 -1.29
CA VAL A 110 -25.42 6.17 -1.17
C VAL A 110 -25.08 5.81 0.28
N ALA A 111 -24.38 4.71 0.51
CA ALA A 111 -23.83 4.39 1.84
C ALA A 111 -22.93 5.51 2.34
N ILE A 112 -22.93 5.73 3.66
CA ILE A 112 -21.98 6.63 4.31
C ILE A 112 -20.94 5.77 5.01
N SER A 113 -19.70 5.87 4.56
CA SER A 113 -18.57 5.17 5.16
C SER A 113 -18.37 5.56 6.64
N PRO A 114 -17.92 4.62 7.50
CA PRO A 114 -17.65 4.91 8.90
C PRO A 114 -16.69 6.09 9.08
N HIS A 115 -17.07 7.06 9.92
CA HIS A 115 -16.32 8.27 10.21
C HIS A 115 -16.55 8.79 11.64
N THR A 116 -15.72 9.73 12.08
CA THR A 116 -16.00 10.57 13.26
C THR A 116 -16.54 11.93 12.82
N ASP A 117 -17.55 12.43 13.54
CA ASP A 117 -18.16 13.72 13.26
C ASP A 117 -17.21 14.84 13.70
N GLY A 118 -17.14 15.92 12.91
CA GLY A 118 -16.27 17.06 13.21
C GLY A 118 -14.77 16.78 13.12
N ALA A 119 -14.31 15.67 12.55
CA ALA A 119 -12.88 15.29 12.46
C ALA A 119 -11.95 16.38 11.86
N PHE A 120 -12.49 17.33 11.10
CA PHE A 120 -11.75 18.45 10.51
C PHE A 120 -11.60 19.65 11.45
N LEU A 121 -12.33 19.69 12.58
CA LEU A 121 -12.40 20.86 13.45
C LEU A 121 -11.12 21.02 14.30
N GLU A 122 -10.24 21.88 13.83
CA GLU A 122 -9.10 22.40 14.60
C GLU A 122 -9.06 23.92 14.51
N GLY A 123 -9.44 24.64 15.56
CA GLY A 123 -9.32 26.09 15.47
C GLY A 123 -9.76 26.82 16.71
N MET A 124 -10.09 28.09 16.53
CA MET A 124 -10.51 28.96 17.61
C MET A 124 -11.53 29.98 17.14
N PHE A 125 -12.41 30.38 18.06
CA PHE A 125 -13.41 31.41 17.85
C PHE A 125 -13.37 32.44 18.98
N ALA A 126 -13.61 33.72 18.68
CA ALA A 126 -13.64 34.75 19.72
C ALA A 126 -15.06 34.86 20.30
N ALA A 127 -15.23 34.45 21.55
CA ALA A 127 -16.45 34.64 22.31
C ALA A 127 -16.30 35.84 23.25
N LYS A 128 -16.89 36.99 22.87
CA LYS A 128 -16.81 38.27 23.61
C LYS A 128 -15.36 38.74 23.85
N THR A 129 -14.77 38.38 24.99
CA THR A 129 -13.43 38.78 25.46
C THR A 129 -12.47 37.60 25.61
N THR A 130 -12.82 36.42 25.09
CA THR A 130 -12.01 35.20 25.20
C THR A 130 -11.89 34.50 23.85
N MET A 131 -10.77 33.84 23.59
CA MET A 131 -10.66 32.90 22.49
C MET A 131 -10.99 31.50 23.01
N ILE A 132 -11.92 30.80 22.38
CA ILE A 132 -12.24 29.42 22.70
C ILE A 132 -11.64 28.50 21.64
N LYS A 133 -10.97 27.43 22.05
CA LYS A 133 -10.57 26.35 21.12
C LYS A 133 -11.81 25.59 20.68
N ILE A 134 -11.95 25.39 19.37
CA ILE A 134 -12.96 24.55 18.76
C ILE A 134 -12.30 23.22 18.38
N SER A 135 -12.97 22.13 18.70
CA SER A 135 -12.49 20.75 18.50
C SER A 135 -13.65 19.86 18.09
N PRO A 136 -13.39 18.64 17.60
CA PRO A 136 -14.45 17.69 17.28
C PRO A 136 -15.30 17.40 18.54
N PRO A 137 -16.60 17.13 18.37
CA PRO A 137 -17.47 16.79 19.49
C PRO A 137 -17.03 15.48 20.14
N LYS A 138 -17.21 15.39 21.45
CA LYS A 138 -16.92 14.16 22.22
C LYS A 138 -17.95 13.06 22.01
N MET A 139 -19.22 13.44 21.92
CA MET A 139 -20.31 12.51 21.72
C MET A 139 -21.31 13.05 20.71
N LEU A 140 -22.09 12.14 20.13
CA LEU A 140 -23.25 12.49 19.31
C LEU A 140 -24.46 11.65 19.71
N LEU A 141 -25.64 12.26 19.59
CA LEU A 141 -26.93 11.62 19.81
C LEU A 141 -27.70 11.57 18.51
N LEU A 142 -28.35 10.43 18.24
CA LEU A 142 -29.19 10.20 17.07
C LEU A 142 -30.57 9.70 17.52
N GLN A 143 -31.64 10.36 17.07
CA GLN A 143 -33.02 9.99 17.38
C GLN A 143 -33.86 9.91 16.08
N PRO A 144 -34.63 8.85 15.84
CA PRO A 144 -35.53 8.79 14.68
C PRO A 144 -36.68 9.77 14.76
N ILE A 145 -36.96 10.43 13.63
CA ILE A 145 -38.18 11.22 13.40
C ILE A 145 -39.15 10.40 12.56
N GLU A 146 -38.62 9.76 11.52
CA GLU A 146 -39.35 8.99 10.53
C GLU A 146 -38.47 7.83 10.06
N TYR A 147 -39.05 6.65 9.97
CA TYR A 147 -38.39 5.47 9.42
C TYR A 147 -39.41 4.64 8.64
N ASP A 148 -39.50 4.93 7.35
CA ASP A 148 -40.23 4.16 6.35
C ASP A 148 -39.26 3.84 5.20
N ALA A 149 -38.27 3.00 5.49
CA ALA A 149 -37.21 2.66 4.55
C ALA A 149 -36.74 1.22 4.71
N ASN A 150 -36.32 0.62 3.60
CA ASN A 150 -35.58 -0.64 3.57
C ASN A 150 -34.08 -0.35 3.60
N GLY A 151 -33.34 -1.00 4.50
CA GLY A 151 -31.92 -0.71 4.74
C GLY A 151 -31.71 0.50 5.65
N GLY A 152 -30.52 1.10 5.59
CA GLY A 152 -30.20 2.33 6.34
C GLY A 152 -29.82 2.09 7.81
N GLU A 153 -29.33 0.89 8.11
CA GLU A 153 -28.77 0.59 9.42
C GLU A 153 -27.63 1.56 9.75
N ILE A 154 -27.52 1.91 11.03
CA ILE A 154 -26.35 2.62 11.55
C ILE A 154 -25.24 1.59 11.67
N ILE A 155 -24.09 1.87 11.09
CA ILE A 155 -22.90 1.04 11.17
C ILE A 155 -21.97 1.70 12.19
N LEU A 156 -21.64 1.03 13.29
CA LEU A 156 -20.64 1.47 14.25
C LEU A 156 -19.37 0.62 14.10
N VAL A 157 -18.20 1.25 14.21
CA VAL A 157 -16.90 0.58 14.27
C VAL A 157 -16.22 0.96 15.57
N ASP A 158 -15.89 -0.03 16.40
CA ASP A 158 -15.17 0.20 17.65
C ASP A 158 -13.68 0.40 17.37
N GLY A 159 -13.26 1.66 17.34
CA GLY A 159 -11.89 2.03 17.05
C GLY A 159 -10.88 1.56 18.10
N LYS A 160 -11.32 1.26 19.33
CA LYS A 160 -10.48 0.59 20.33
C LYS A 160 -10.07 -0.80 19.84
N ARG A 161 -11.03 -1.64 19.48
CA ARG A 161 -10.78 -3.00 18.99
C ARG A 161 -9.94 -3.02 17.71
N VAL A 162 -10.12 -2.01 16.86
CA VAL A 162 -9.29 -1.82 15.66
C VAL A 162 -7.85 -1.50 16.04
N LEU A 163 -7.63 -0.48 16.88
CA LEU A 163 -6.28 -0.05 17.29
C LEU A 163 -5.52 -1.17 18.03
N GLU A 164 -6.18 -1.88 18.96
CA GLU A 164 -5.59 -3.02 19.68
C GLU A 164 -5.10 -4.10 18.69
N SER A 165 -5.93 -4.47 17.72
CA SER A 165 -5.59 -5.45 16.68
C SER A 165 -4.44 -4.96 15.77
N ILE A 166 -4.35 -3.66 15.50
CA ILE A 166 -3.23 -3.07 14.73
C ILE A 166 -1.95 -3.11 15.55
N LEU A 167 -1.96 -2.67 16.80
CA LEU A 167 -0.79 -2.68 17.69
C LEU A 167 -0.22 -4.08 17.89
N GLU A 168 -1.09 -5.10 17.95
CA GLU A 168 -0.65 -6.49 18.07
C GLU A 168 -0.06 -7.06 16.78
N LYS A 169 -0.70 -6.82 15.64
CA LYS A 169 -0.42 -7.58 14.40
C LYS A 169 0.37 -6.81 13.36
N ARG A 170 0.31 -5.47 13.42
CA ARG A 170 0.82 -4.52 12.42
C ARG A 170 1.36 -3.26 13.10
N PRO A 171 2.38 -3.35 13.96
CA PRO A 171 2.90 -2.21 14.71
C PRO A 171 3.38 -1.07 13.79
N LYS A 172 3.85 -1.37 12.57
CA LYS A 172 4.24 -0.34 11.59
C LYS A 172 3.05 0.46 11.06
N LEU A 173 1.87 -0.15 10.96
CA LEU A 173 0.64 0.56 10.61
C LEU A 173 0.24 1.52 11.74
N ALA A 174 0.33 1.09 13.00
CA ALA A 174 0.11 1.98 14.14
C ALA A 174 1.09 3.17 14.12
N GLU A 175 2.38 2.93 13.84
CA GLU A 175 3.39 3.99 13.74
C GLU A 175 2.98 5.09 12.76
N ILE A 176 2.47 4.70 11.59
CA ILE A 176 2.02 5.65 10.56
C ILE A 176 0.74 6.37 10.99
N LEU A 177 -0.26 5.62 11.47
CA LEU A 177 -1.59 6.18 11.80
C LEU A 177 -1.60 7.06 13.05
N MET A 178 -0.63 6.89 13.95
CA MET A 178 -0.46 7.72 15.15
C MET A 178 0.45 8.93 14.92
N LYS A 179 1.09 9.03 13.74
CA LYS A 179 2.01 10.12 13.42
C LYS A 179 1.25 11.36 12.92
N PRO A 180 1.46 12.55 13.52
CA PRO A 180 0.88 13.78 13.01
C PRO A 180 1.20 14.02 11.53
N GLY A 181 0.20 14.47 10.79
CA GLY A 181 0.30 14.72 9.35
C GLY A 181 0.09 13.48 8.48
N CYS A 182 -0.30 12.33 9.06
CA CYS A 182 -0.68 11.17 8.25
C CYS A 182 -2.00 11.38 7.51
N ILE A 183 -2.84 12.31 7.96
CA ILE A 183 -4.12 12.67 7.37
C ILE A 183 -4.36 14.18 7.48
N ALA A 184 -5.06 14.72 6.49
CA ALA A 184 -5.47 16.11 6.40
C ALA A 184 -6.92 16.20 5.93
N PHE A 185 -7.59 17.29 6.28
CA PHE A 185 -8.98 17.55 5.91
C PHE A 185 -9.13 18.93 5.26
N CYS A 186 -9.94 19.01 4.23
CA CYS A 186 -10.37 20.26 3.59
C CYS A 186 -11.89 20.18 3.35
N ARG A 187 -12.66 20.88 4.18
CA ARG A 187 -14.12 20.83 4.19
C ARG A 187 -14.70 22.15 4.69
N ASP A 188 -15.82 22.57 4.16
CA ASP A 188 -16.38 23.90 4.40
C ASP A 188 -15.29 24.98 4.16
N ASP A 189 -15.22 25.99 5.02
CA ASP A 189 -14.14 26.99 5.05
C ASP A 189 -12.99 26.58 6.01
N HIS A 190 -12.75 25.27 6.20
CA HIS A 190 -11.74 24.73 7.11
C HIS A 190 -10.68 23.88 6.41
N MET A 191 -9.44 24.05 6.86
CA MET A 191 -8.30 23.23 6.44
C MET A 191 -7.47 22.81 7.66
N SER A 192 -7.23 21.50 7.78
CA SER A 192 -6.47 20.90 8.88
C SER A 192 -5.42 19.95 8.31
N MET A 193 -4.14 20.28 8.48
CA MET A 193 -3.05 19.67 7.70
C MET A 193 -2.17 18.67 8.48
N ASN A 194 -2.30 18.58 9.80
CA ASN A 194 -1.33 17.88 10.63
C ASN A 194 -1.95 16.89 11.64
N TYR A 195 -3.01 16.19 11.25
CA TYR A 195 -3.65 15.23 12.15
C TYR A 195 -3.01 13.83 12.07
N PRO A 196 -2.84 13.13 13.21
CA PRO A 196 -2.81 11.68 13.20
C PRO A 196 -4.25 11.13 13.11
N VAL A 197 -4.41 9.89 12.63
CA VAL A 197 -5.71 9.20 12.71
C VAL A 197 -6.04 8.86 14.16
N TYR A 198 -5.03 8.46 14.95
CA TYR A 198 -5.15 8.18 16.38
C TYR A 198 -4.33 9.20 17.16
N GLU A 199 -4.98 10.14 17.84
CA GLU A 199 -4.33 11.24 18.58
C GLU A 199 -4.36 10.99 20.08
N HIS A 200 -3.21 11.13 20.75
CA HIS A 200 -3.15 11.18 22.21
C HIS A 200 -3.73 12.48 22.76
N MET A 201 -4.62 12.36 23.74
CA MET A 201 -5.18 13.46 24.51
C MET A 201 -4.43 13.65 25.83
N GLN A 202 -4.68 14.79 26.50
CA GLN A 202 -4.01 15.15 27.75
C GLN A 202 -4.26 14.20 28.92
N ASP A 203 -5.33 13.40 28.87
CA ASP A 203 -5.71 12.42 29.89
C ASP A 203 -5.24 10.98 29.58
N ASP A 204 -4.21 10.86 28.72
CA ASP A 204 -3.65 9.59 28.20
C ASP A 204 -4.64 8.73 27.38
N SER A 205 -5.85 9.22 27.11
CA SER A 205 -6.76 8.55 26.19
C SER A 205 -6.51 8.96 24.74
N ILE A 206 -6.93 8.11 23.81
CA ILE A 206 -6.70 8.32 22.37
C ILE A 206 -8.04 8.63 21.69
N ARG A 207 -8.08 9.68 20.87
CA ARG A 207 -9.22 10.00 20.01
C ARG A 207 -8.95 9.72 18.54
N ILE A 208 -10.02 9.50 17.77
CA ILE A 208 -9.94 9.18 16.34
C ILE A 208 -10.35 10.37 15.47
N HIS A 209 -9.50 10.69 14.50
CA HIS A 209 -9.84 11.57 13.38
C HIS A 209 -9.91 10.75 12.10
N PHE A 210 -11.12 10.48 11.63
CA PHE A 210 -11.24 9.70 10.42
C PHE A 210 -12.49 10.03 9.61
N ARG A 211 -12.28 10.21 8.32
CA ARG A 211 -13.30 10.21 7.27
C ARG A 211 -12.70 9.51 6.05
N TYR A 212 -13.55 9.00 5.18
CA TYR A 212 -13.11 8.39 3.91
C TYR A 212 -14.02 8.90 2.79
N ASP A 213 -13.75 10.13 2.37
CA ASP A 213 -14.49 10.87 1.36
C ASP A 213 -13.56 11.89 0.65
N GLN A 214 -14.10 12.65 -0.30
CA GLN A 214 -13.35 13.63 -1.09
C GLN A 214 -12.74 14.79 -0.29
N THR A 215 -13.12 14.96 0.98
CA THR A 215 -12.59 16.02 1.86
C THR A 215 -11.35 15.58 2.64
N THR A 216 -10.95 14.31 2.49
CA THR A 216 -9.84 13.71 3.22
C THR A 216 -8.63 13.51 2.30
N PHE A 217 -7.48 13.97 2.75
CA PHE A 217 -6.21 13.88 2.03
C PHE A 217 -5.18 13.15 2.89
N ALA A 218 -4.27 12.42 2.24
CA ALA A 218 -3.13 11.80 2.89
C ALA A 218 -1.89 12.02 2.03
N PRO A 219 -0.74 12.42 2.61
CA PRO A 219 0.51 12.50 1.87
C PRO A 219 0.94 11.12 1.38
N TYR A 220 1.77 11.07 0.33
CA TYR A 220 2.22 9.82 -0.30
C TYR A 220 2.79 8.79 0.71
N TRP A 221 3.44 9.24 1.77
CA TRP A 221 4.04 8.36 2.77
C TRP A 221 3.03 7.64 3.68
N SER A 222 1.81 8.17 3.85
CA SER A 222 0.75 7.59 4.70
C SER A 222 -0.48 7.10 3.93
N TYR A 223 -0.61 7.49 2.65
CA TYR A 223 -1.77 7.21 1.81
C TYR A 223 -2.21 5.73 1.83
N GLU A 224 -1.28 4.80 1.62
CA GLU A 224 -1.60 3.36 1.63
C GLU A 224 -1.99 2.85 3.02
N ALA A 225 -1.45 3.43 4.10
CA ALA A 225 -1.84 3.06 5.47
C ALA A 225 -3.29 3.46 5.77
N VAL A 226 -3.70 4.66 5.35
CA VAL A 226 -5.08 5.17 5.50
C VAL A 226 -6.06 4.30 4.71
N LYS A 227 -5.74 3.96 3.46
CA LYS A 227 -6.54 3.04 2.64
C LYS A 227 -6.61 1.65 3.23
N PHE A 228 -5.48 1.12 3.72
CA PHE A 228 -5.42 -0.19 4.34
C PHE A 228 -6.31 -0.26 5.58
N LEU A 229 -6.27 0.76 6.45
CA LEU A 229 -7.14 0.89 7.62
C LEU A 229 -8.62 0.82 7.21
N HIS A 230 -9.02 1.64 6.23
CA HIS A 230 -10.41 1.65 5.76
C HIS A 230 -10.85 0.27 5.24
N ASN A 231 -10.10 -0.29 4.30
CA ASN A 231 -10.51 -1.50 3.58
C ASN A 231 -10.45 -2.77 4.45
N ASN A 232 -9.47 -2.88 5.36
CA ASN A 232 -9.23 -4.12 6.11
C ASN A 232 -9.83 -4.12 7.52
N TYR A 233 -10.11 -2.94 8.07
CA TYR A 233 -10.68 -2.79 9.42
C TYR A 233 -12.05 -2.12 9.39
N HIS A 234 -12.17 -0.89 8.89
CA HIS A 234 -13.44 -0.14 8.99
C HIS A 234 -14.57 -0.75 8.14
N MET A 235 -14.24 -1.27 6.95
CA MET A 235 -15.20 -1.94 6.06
C MET A 235 -15.36 -3.43 6.36
N ASN A 236 -14.56 -3.98 7.29
CA ASN A 236 -14.61 -5.40 7.61
C ASN A 236 -15.73 -5.68 8.62
N PRO A 237 -16.74 -6.51 8.27
CA PRO A 237 -17.88 -6.81 9.13
C PRO A 237 -17.50 -7.31 10.53
N LYS A 238 -16.31 -7.91 10.69
CA LYS A 238 -15.79 -8.36 11.99
C LYS A 238 -15.65 -7.23 13.03
N TYR A 239 -15.40 -6.01 12.58
CA TYR A 239 -15.26 -4.84 13.45
C TYR A 239 -16.50 -3.95 13.47
N GLN A 240 -17.53 -4.30 12.69
CA GLN A 240 -18.75 -3.52 12.58
C GLN A 240 -19.84 -4.04 13.51
N ILE A 241 -20.63 -3.11 14.05
CA ILE A 241 -21.87 -3.36 14.75
C ILE A 241 -22.96 -2.66 13.94
N LYS A 242 -24.01 -3.39 13.57
CA LYS A 242 -25.14 -2.84 12.81
C LYS A 242 -26.33 -2.63 13.72
N ILE A 243 -26.86 -1.41 13.76
CA ILE A 243 -28.01 -1.04 14.59
C ILE A 243 -29.13 -0.52 13.69
N HIS A 244 -30.30 -1.14 13.80
CA HIS A 244 -31.52 -0.65 13.17
C HIS A 244 -32.25 0.28 14.15
N LEU A 245 -32.05 1.58 14.00
CA LEU A 245 -32.65 2.59 14.86
C LEU A 245 -34.00 3.04 14.26
N LYS A 246 -35.08 2.29 14.57
CA LYS A 246 -36.42 2.47 13.98
C LYS A 246 -37.41 3.22 14.88
N GLU A 247 -37.51 2.83 16.15
CA GLU A 247 -38.48 3.41 17.10
C GLU A 247 -38.14 4.87 17.42
N LYS A 248 -39.16 5.74 17.44
CA LYS A 248 -38.96 7.20 17.62
C LYS A 248 -38.52 7.57 19.03
N GLU A 249 -38.86 6.73 20.01
CA GLU A 249 -38.44 6.83 21.40
C GLU A 249 -37.02 6.30 21.61
N HIS A 250 -36.36 5.74 20.59
CA HIS A 250 -34.98 5.32 20.73
C HIS A 250 -34.00 6.45 20.47
N ILE A 251 -32.97 6.55 21.32
CA ILE A 251 -31.82 7.42 21.12
C ILE A 251 -30.56 6.58 21.15
N LEU A 252 -29.75 6.69 20.10
CA LEU A 252 -28.40 6.15 20.07
C LEU A 252 -27.41 7.24 20.48
N ILE A 253 -26.62 6.97 21.51
CA ILE A 253 -25.57 7.85 22.02
C ILE A 253 -24.23 7.20 21.70
N VAL A 254 -23.33 7.94 21.05
CA VAL A 254 -22.05 7.41 20.57
C VAL A 254 -20.90 8.27 21.10
N ASP A 255 -19.88 7.62 21.68
CA ASP A 255 -18.56 8.21 21.93
C ASP A 255 -17.85 8.46 20.59
N ASN A 256 -17.86 9.71 20.14
CA ASN A 256 -17.28 10.12 18.87
C ASN A 256 -15.74 10.18 18.90
N HIS A 257 -15.11 10.11 20.08
CA HIS A 257 -13.66 9.96 20.18
C HIS A 257 -13.21 8.50 19.96
N ARG A 258 -14.05 7.51 20.25
CA ARG A 258 -13.73 6.08 20.14
C ARG A 258 -14.38 5.37 18.95
N MET A 259 -15.62 5.71 18.65
CA MET A 259 -16.43 4.98 17.67
C MET A 259 -16.50 5.76 16.36
N LEU A 260 -16.29 5.06 15.25
CA LEU A 260 -16.72 5.58 13.96
C LEU A 260 -18.17 5.18 13.75
N HIS A 261 -18.93 6.03 13.08
CA HIS A 261 -20.31 5.75 12.68
C HIS A 261 -20.50 5.98 11.19
N GLY A 262 -21.39 5.21 10.59
CA GLY A 262 -21.75 5.26 9.18
C GLY A 262 -23.20 4.83 8.99
N ARG A 263 -23.61 4.70 7.74
CA ARG A 263 -24.99 4.35 7.39
C ARG A 263 -24.98 3.45 6.15
N GLY A 264 -25.72 2.34 6.20
CA GLY A 264 -26.01 1.54 5.01
C GLY A 264 -26.80 2.32 3.95
N GLU A 265 -26.83 1.77 2.74
CA GLU A 265 -27.76 2.22 1.69
C GLU A 265 -29.21 1.98 2.13
N PHE A 266 -30.13 2.82 1.67
CA PHE A 266 -31.55 2.62 1.93
C PHE A 266 -32.43 3.16 0.80
N ALA A 267 -33.63 2.59 0.70
CA ALA A 267 -34.70 3.06 -0.18
C ALA A 267 -35.93 3.41 0.66
N GLY A 268 -36.46 4.62 0.49
CA GLY A 268 -37.61 5.15 1.25
C GLY A 268 -37.27 6.43 2.03
N ASN A 269 -38.02 6.70 3.10
CA ASN A 269 -37.86 7.87 3.96
C ASN A 269 -37.25 7.50 5.30
N ARG A 270 -36.11 8.12 5.61
CA ARG A 270 -35.41 7.95 6.89
C ARG A 270 -34.91 9.30 7.37
N LYS A 271 -35.36 9.74 8.54
CA LYS A 271 -35.01 11.05 9.12
C LYS A 271 -34.57 10.88 10.56
N LEU A 272 -33.43 11.48 10.90
CA LEU A 272 -32.89 11.49 12.26
C LEU A 272 -32.66 12.92 12.73
N ARG A 273 -32.88 13.18 14.01
CA ARG A 273 -32.28 14.31 14.72
C ARG A 273 -30.85 13.96 15.10
N ARG A 274 -29.96 14.96 15.09
CA ARG A 274 -28.59 14.81 15.60
C ARG A 274 -28.22 15.95 16.53
N VAL A 275 -27.56 15.60 17.63
CA VAL A 275 -26.99 16.57 18.59
C VAL A 275 -25.52 16.23 18.80
N TRP A 276 -24.67 17.25 18.85
CA TRP A 276 -23.25 17.13 19.20
C TRP A 276 -23.04 17.59 20.64
N LEU A 277 -22.23 16.87 21.40
CA LEU A 277 -21.93 17.19 22.80
C LEU A 277 -20.42 17.30 23.06
N ASN A 278 -20.09 18.22 23.96
CA ASN A 278 -18.85 18.29 24.72
C ASN A 278 -19.16 18.13 26.21
N ASP A 279 -18.18 17.84 27.05
CA ASP A 279 -18.38 17.57 28.48
C ASP A 279 -17.43 18.37 29.40
N HIS A 280 -16.66 19.31 28.84
CA HIS A 280 -15.70 20.15 29.55
C HIS A 280 -15.88 21.62 29.18
N ASP A 281 -15.46 22.50 30.09
CA ASP A 281 -15.27 23.91 29.78
C ASP A 281 -14.38 24.04 28.54
N PRO A 282 -14.75 24.90 27.58
CA PRO A 282 -13.94 25.13 26.39
C PRO A 282 -12.54 25.57 26.82
N ILE A 283 -11.51 25.04 26.15
CA ILE A 283 -10.14 25.51 26.38
C ILE A 283 -10.08 26.99 26.01
N ILE A 284 -9.87 27.83 27.01
CA ILE A 284 -9.72 29.27 26.83
C ILE A 284 -8.29 29.56 26.43
N LEU A 285 -8.12 30.12 25.24
CA LEU A 285 -6.87 30.67 24.74
C LEU A 285 -6.81 32.16 25.08
N LYS A 286 -5.63 32.62 25.49
CA LYS A 286 -5.35 34.05 25.65
C LYS A 286 -4.46 34.51 24.51
N ASN A 287 -4.84 35.63 23.91
CA ASN A 287 -3.91 36.35 23.05
C ASN A 287 -2.74 36.84 23.93
N VAL A 288 -1.50 36.74 23.44
CA VAL A 288 -0.30 37.13 24.22
C VAL A 288 -0.25 38.62 24.58
N HIS A 289 -1.05 39.45 23.91
CA HIS A 289 -1.22 40.87 24.20
C HIS A 289 -2.59 41.19 24.82
N ASP A 290 -3.37 40.18 25.22
CA ASP A 290 -4.74 40.32 25.72
C ASP A 290 -5.68 41.08 24.75
N ILE A 291 -5.37 41.07 23.45
CA ILE A 291 -6.21 41.65 22.39
C ILE A 291 -7.07 40.56 21.76
N TYR A 292 -8.39 40.69 21.92
CA TYR A 292 -9.38 39.76 21.40
C TYR A 292 -10.14 40.40 20.24
N LYS A 293 -9.71 40.11 19.00
CA LYS A 293 -10.39 40.57 17.78
C LYS A 293 -10.90 39.37 16.98
N ASN A 294 -12.10 39.50 16.43
CA ASN A 294 -12.61 38.56 15.42
C ASN A 294 -11.79 38.73 14.14
N ASN A 295 -10.99 37.72 13.82
CA ASN A 295 -10.26 37.68 12.56
C ASN A 295 -11.07 36.92 11.52
N ARG A 296 -10.91 37.25 10.23
CA ARG A 296 -11.55 36.51 9.14
C ARG A 296 -11.31 35.00 9.25
N ALA A 297 -10.11 34.59 9.68
CA ALA A 297 -9.73 33.19 9.86
C ALA A 297 -10.49 32.45 10.97
N THR A 298 -11.09 33.16 11.95
CA THR A 298 -11.85 32.53 13.05
C THR A 298 -13.34 32.41 12.73
N MET A 299 -13.86 33.22 11.82
CA MET A 299 -15.29 33.24 11.47
C MET A 299 -15.85 31.88 11.01
N PRO A 300 -15.12 31.05 10.24
CA PRO A 300 -15.57 29.71 9.88
C PRO A 300 -15.94 28.81 11.07
N TYR A 301 -15.38 29.05 12.26
CA TYR A 301 -15.63 28.24 13.46
C TYR A 301 -16.86 28.70 14.26
N ALA A 302 -17.45 29.86 13.94
CA ALA A 302 -18.63 30.39 14.62
C ALA A 302 -19.84 29.42 14.67
N PRO A 303 -20.10 28.61 13.64
CA PRO A 303 -21.20 27.63 13.67
C PRO A 303 -20.97 26.44 14.60
N TYR A 304 -19.77 26.28 15.16
CA TYR A 304 -19.32 25.07 15.86
C TYR A 304 -19.04 25.31 17.36
N ILE A 305 -19.56 26.40 17.91
CA ILE A 305 -19.33 26.80 19.31
C ILE A 305 -20.14 25.95 20.30
N PRO A 306 -19.64 25.73 21.52
CA PRO A 306 -20.46 25.22 22.62
C PRO A 306 -21.57 26.22 22.99
N LEU A 307 -22.78 25.71 23.21
CA LEU A 307 -23.97 26.46 23.61
C LEU A 307 -24.16 26.34 25.14
N ASN A 308 -24.52 27.45 25.81
CA ASN A 308 -24.86 27.53 27.24
C ASN A 308 -23.78 27.00 28.21
N SER A 309 -22.67 27.73 28.38
CA SER A 309 -21.64 27.44 29.39
C SER A 309 -21.98 27.90 30.82
N ASN A 310 -23.05 28.68 31.03
CA ASN A 310 -23.36 29.30 32.33
C ASN A 310 -23.79 28.32 33.45
N ASN A 311 -24.01 27.04 33.15
CA ASN A 311 -24.39 25.99 34.11
C ASN A 311 -23.37 24.83 34.21
N ALA A 312 -22.15 25.01 33.68
CA ALA A 312 -21.16 23.94 33.48
C ALA A 312 -20.76 23.17 34.75
N SER A 313 -20.98 23.71 35.95
CA SER A 313 -20.51 23.12 37.22
C SER A 313 -21.33 21.94 37.78
N LYS A 314 -22.42 21.50 37.12
CA LYS A 314 -23.32 20.45 37.66
C LYS A 314 -23.29 19.09 36.95
N HIS A 315 -22.53 18.92 35.86
CA HIS A 315 -22.58 17.69 35.04
C HIS A 315 -21.46 16.70 35.38
N LYS A 316 -21.79 15.41 35.52
CA LYS A 316 -20.80 14.34 35.75
C LYS A 316 -20.02 14.06 34.46
N LYS A 317 -18.70 14.25 34.50
CA LYS A 317 -17.76 13.93 33.40
C LYS A 317 -17.90 12.47 32.92
N ILE A 318 -18.02 12.26 31.60
CA ILE A 318 -18.05 10.95 30.95
C ILE A 318 -16.69 10.72 30.28
N ASN A 319 -16.03 9.61 30.59
CA ASN A 319 -14.72 9.31 30.04
C ASN A 319 -14.83 8.75 28.62
N THR A 320 -14.76 9.62 27.61
CA THR A 320 -14.70 9.24 26.20
C THR A 320 -13.28 8.88 25.75
N GLY A 321 -13.16 8.30 24.56
CA GLY A 321 -11.88 7.95 23.93
C GLY A 321 -11.37 6.55 24.28
N ILE A 322 -10.35 6.13 23.57
CA ILE A 322 -9.72 4.81 23.72
C ILE A 322 -8.74 4.85 24.89
N ARG A 323 -8.90 3.92 25.83
CA ARG A 323 -7.91 3.63 26.88
C ARG A 323 -7.38 2.21 26.68
N LEU A 324 -6.08 2.10 26.42
CA LEU A 324 -5.37 0.83 26.23
C LEU A 324 -5.04 0.20 27.58
N ASP A 325 -4.97 -1.13 27.62
CA ASP A 325 -4.37 -1.80 28.78
C ASP A 325 -2.87 -1.52 28.89
N LYS A 326 -2.28 -1.80 30.06
CA LYS A 326 -0.87 -1.52 30.34
C LYS A 326 0.10 -2.17 29.34
N SER A 327 -0.22 -3.36 28.83
CA SER A 327 0.65 -4.08 27.90
C SER A 327 0.65 -3.43 26.51
N LEU A 328 -0.52 -3.05 26.01
CA LEU A 328 -0.69 -2.39 24.72
C LEU A 328 -0.22 -0.93 24.77
N TYR A 329 -0.42 -0.25 25.91
CA TYR A 329 0.15 1.07 26.16
C TYR A 329 1.68 1.07 26.07
N ASN A 330 2.36 0.07 26.66
CA ASN A 330 3.81 -0.04 26.54
C ASN A 330 4.27 -0.31 25.10
N ARG A 331 3.52 -1.13 24.34
CA ARG A 331 3.81 -1.37 22.92
C ARG A 331 3.62 -0.11 22.08
N GLU A 332 2.54 0.61 22.32
CA GLU A 332 2.25 1.90 21.70
C GLU A 332 3.36 2.92 21.99
N LYS A 333 3.79 3.06 23.25
CA LYS A 333 4.92 3.92 23.60
C LYS A 333 6.21 3.59 22.85
N ASN A 334 6.52 2.31 22.66
CA ASN A 334 7.69 1.90 21.87
C ASN A 334 7.56 2.30 20.39
N VAL A 335 6.33 2.26 19.85
CA VAL A 335 6.04 2.72 18.49
C VAL A 335 6.17 4.25 18.39
N SER A 336 5.61 4.99 19.34
CA SER A 336 5.66 6.45 19.40
C SER A 336 7.07 7.01 19.67
N LEU A 337 7.88 6.34 20.48
CA LEU A 337 9.29 6.71 20.66
C LEU A 337 10.09 6.56 19.36
N ARG A 338 9.84 5.50 18.58
CA ARG A 338 10.48 5.32 17.26
C ARG A 338 10.07 6.40 16.27
N SER A 339 8.79 6.77 16.23
CA SER A 339 8.30 7.82 15.32
C SER A 339 8.88 9.20 15.66
N TYR A 340 9.02 9.52 16.95
CA TYR A 340 9.64 10.76 17.43
C TYR A 340 11.16 10.79 17.21
N HIS A 341 11.86 9.68 17.47
CA HIS A 341 13.31 9.59 17.23
C HIS A 341 13.65 9.63 15.73
N ASN A 342 12.84 9.02 14.87
CA ASN A 342 13.04 9.06 13.41
C ASN A 342 12.87 10.47 12.81
N LEU A 343 12.19 11.40 13.51
CA LEU A 343 12.03 12.79 13.08
C LEU A 343 13.25 13.66 13.42
N HIS A 344 14.05 13.28 14.43
CA HIS A 344 15.07 14.16 15.01
C HIS A 344 16.48 13.55 15.12
N ASN A 345 16.67 12.23 14.99
CA ASN A 345 17.98 11.59 15.11
C ASN A 345 18.44 10.92 13.80
N ALA A 346 19.61 11.32 13.29
CA ALA A 346 20.26 10.74 12.12
C ALA A 346 20.86 9.33 12.38
N GLU A 347 20.94 8.90 13.64
CA GLU A 347 21.62 7.65 14.06
C GLU A 347 20.77 6.38 13.87
N PHE A 348 19.45 6.49 13.71
CA PHE A 348 18.55 5.33 13.51
C PHE A 348 18.02 5.26 12.08
N LYS A 349 18.91 5.24 11.09
CA LYS A 349 18.50 4.96 9.71
C LYS A 349 18.63 3.48 9.41
N GLU A 350 17.49 2.83 9.17
CA GLU A 350 17.40 1.43 8.71
C GLU A 350 18.34 1.17 7.51
N PHE A 351 18.50 2.17 6.65
CA PHE A 351 19.31 2.11 5.44
C PHE A 351 20.48 3.07 5.51
N SER A 352 21.66 2.56 5.14
CA SER A 352 22.88 3.34 4.99
C SER A 352 22.93 4.08 3.63
N PRO A 353 23.75 5.14 3.48
CA PRO A 353 23.85 5.91 2.23
C PRO A 353 24.06 5.04 0.98
N VAL A 354 23.12 5.16 0.04
CA VAL A 354 23.04 4.33 -1.17
C VAL A 354 23.57 5.08 -2.39
N ALA A 355 24.47 4.47 -3.16
CA ALA A 355 24.84 4.91 -4.50
C ALA A 355 24.41 3.86 -5.53
N VAL A 356 23.81 4.29 -6.65
CA VAL A 356 23.40 3.39 -7.73
C VAL A 356 24.42 3.45 -8.87
N LEU A 357 24.85 2.26 -9.32
CA LEU A 357 25.77 2.07 -10.42
C LEU A 357 25.01 1.82 -11.73
N TYR A 358 25.43 2.46 -12.81
CA TYR A 358 24.95 2.21 -14.16
C TYR A 358 26.07 1.57 -15.01
N GLN A 359 25.67 0.89 -16.08
CA GLN A 359 26.57 0.22 -17.02
C GLN A 359 27.32 1.24 -17.88
N ALA A 360 28.53 1.58 -17.48
CA ALA A 360 29.50 2.32 -18.30
C ALA A 360 30.49 1.36 -18.96
N LEU A 361 30.83 0.27 -18.27
CA LEU A 361 31.72 -0.75 -18.81
C LEU A 361 31.06 -1.54 -19.93
N GLN A 362 31.84 -1.75 -20.98
CA GLN A 362 31.48 -2.69 -22.02
C GLN A 362 31.59 -4.13 -21.47
N PRO A 363 30.58 -4.99 -21.69
CA PRO A 363 30.72 -6.40 -21.36
C PRO A 363 31.92 -7.01 -22.10
N PRO A 364 32.70 -7.89 -21.42
CA PRO A 364 33.77 -8.62 -22.06
C PRO A 364 33.22 -9.63 -23.07
N ILE A 365 34.11 -10.15 -23.92
CA ILE A 365 33.81 -11.32 -24.74
C ILE A 365 33.81 -12.54 -23.82
N ILE A 366 32.72 -13.28 -23.82
CA ILE A 366 32.54 -14.50 -23.04
C ILE A 366 32.15 -15.60 -24.00
N ASP A 367 32.99 -16.63 -24.11
CA ASP A 367 32.79 -17.75 -25.04
C ASP A 367 32.62 -17.29 -26.50
N GLY A 368 33.41 -16.29 -26.92
CA GLY A 368 33.32 -15.71 -28.27
C GLY A 368 32.15 -14.73 -28.50
N ILE A 369 31.29 -14.52 -27.49
CA ILE A 369 30.09 -13.67 -27.59
C ILE A 369 30.28 -12.38 -26.80
N ARG A 370 29.95 -11.22 -27.38
CA ARG A 370 29.92 -9.95 -26.66
C ARG A 370 28.49 -9.44 -26.53
N LYS A 371 27.99 -9.37 -25.30
CA LYS A 371 26.66 -8.81 -25.04
C LYS A 371 26.66 -7.30 -25.35
N PRO A 372 25.70 -6.78 -26.15
CA PRO A 372 25.69 -5.36 -26.50
C PRO A 372 25.40 -4.48 -25.28
N LEU A 373 26.05 -3.31 -25.22
CA LEU A 373 25.80 -2.28 -24.21
C LEU A 373 24.34 -1.77 -24.34
N LYS A 374 23.64 -1.60 -23.22
CA LYS A 374 22.37 -0.87 -23.24
C LYS A 374 22.64 0.60 -23.61
N PRO A 375 21.90 1.22 -24.54
CA PRO A 375 21.93 2.67 -24.71
C PRO A 375 21.63 3.40 -23.39
N GLY A 376 22.54 4.29 -22.97
CA GLY A 376 22.48 4.97 -21.66
C GLY A 376 22.82 4.08 -20.45
N GLY A 377 23.15 2.80 -20.64
CA GLY A 377 23.72 1.97 -19.58
C GLY A 377 22.83 1.73 -18.37
N TYR A 378 21.50 1.74 -18.53
CA TYR A 378 20.55 1.67 -17.39
C TYR A 378 20.53 2.91 -16.49
N SER A 379 21.13 4.03 -16.90
CA SER A 379 21.09 5.30 -16.16
C SER A 379 19.66 5.77 -15.89
N ASP A 380 18.76 5.60 -16.88
CA ASP A 380 17.32 5.87 -16.81
C ASP A 380 16.68 5.23 -15.57
N SER A 381 16.76 3.91 -15.48
CA SER A 381 16.22 3.13 -14.36
C SER A 381 16.97 3.38 -13.06
N GLY A 382 18.28 3.66 -13.13
CA GLY A 382 19.06 3.98 -11.94
C GLY A 382 18.64 5.31 -11.32
N ALA A 383 18.38 6.33 -12.14
CA ALA A 383 17.86 7.61 -11.71
C ALA A 383 16.43 7.49 -11.15
N ASP A 384 15.57 6.65 -11.74
CA ASP A 384 14.24 6.32 -11.17
C ASP A 384 14.38 5.75 -9.75
N ILE A 385 15.32 4.82 -9.53
CA ILE A 385 15.62 4.23 -8.21
C ILE A 385 16.07 5.31 -7.21
N VAL A 386 17.12 6.08 -7.53
CA VAL A 386 17.69 7.07 -6.59
C VAL A 386 16.70 8.17 -6.26
N TYR A 387 15.97 8.69 -7.24
CA TYR A 387 14.95 9.72 -7.03
C TYR A 387 13.82 9.22 -6.11
N SER A 388 13.34 8.00 -6.34
CA SER A 388 12.30 7.36 -5.52
C SER A 388 12.76 7.16 -4.08
N LEU A 389 13.98 6.65 -3.89
CA LEU A 389 14.60 6.47 -2.57
C LEU A 389 14.78 7.82 -1.84
N ARG A 390 15.30 8.85 -2.51
CA ARG A 390 15.47 10.20 -1.94
C ARG A 390 14.14 10.79 -1.48
N SER A 391 13.11 10.69 -2.33
CA SER A 391 11.76 11.19 -2.03
C SER A 391 11.10 10.46 -0.86
N ASN A 392 11.63 9.29 -0.49
CA ASN A 392 11.20 8.47 0.64
C ASN A 392 12.14 8.55 1.85
N ASN A 393 12.95 9.61 1.94
CA ASN A 393 13.88 9.89 3.04
C ASN A 393 14.96 8.80 3.23
N ILE A 394 15.25 8.01 2.20
CA ILE A 394 16.38 7.09 2.22
C ILE A 394 17.66 7.87 1.92
N PRO A 395 18.74 7.70 2.71
CA PRO A 395 20.02 8.34 2.42
C PRO A 395 20.57 7.88 1.08
N ILE A 396 20.84 8.85 0.20
CA ILE A 396 21.38 8.63 -1.13
C ILE A 396 22.68 9.41 -1.30
N VAL A 397 23.56 8.92 -2.16
CA VAL A 397 24.78 9.57 -2.62
C VAL A 397 24.66 9.74 -4.12
N THR A 398 24.94 10.94 -4.62
CA THR A 398 24.84 11.29 -6.04
C THR A 398 26.15 11.88 -6.57
N PRO A 399 26.42 11.76 -7.88
CA PRO A 399 27.57 12.41 -8.52
C PRO A 399 27.65 13.92 -8.30
N VAL A 400 26.50 14.60 -8.24
CA VAL A 400 26.39 16.05 -7.97
C VAL A 400 25.48 16.32 -6.77
N ASP A 401 25.66 17.46 -6.09
CA ASP A 401 24.94 17.77 -4.85
C ASP A 401 23.45 18.10 -5.08
N ASN A 402 23.15 18.78 -6.20
CA ASN A 402 21.81 19.20 -6.61
C ASN A 402 21.44 18.57 -7.96
N PRO A 403 21.17 17.25 -7.99
CA PRO A 403 20.88 16.55 -9.22
C PRO A 403 19.55 17.00 -9.85
N SER A 404 19.55 17.23 -11.16
CA SER A 404 18.35 17.58 -11.90
C SER A 404 17.45 16.36 -12.10
N PRO A 405 16.12 16.42 -11.80
CA PRO A 405 15.21 15.30 -12.03
C PRO A 405 15.14 14.82 -13.49
N THR A 406 15.60 15.61 -14.46
CA THR A 406 15.58 15.28 -15.90
C THR A 406 16.93 14.82 -16.44
N SER A 407 18.02 14.91 -15.67
CA SER A 407 19.35 14.44 -16.08
C SER A 407 19.64 13.10 -15.42
N ASP A 408 19.60 12.00 -16.16
CA ASP A 408 19.80 10.66 -15.57
C ASP A 408 21.17 10.52 -14.87
N PHE A 409 22.23 11.02 -15.50
CA PHE A 409 23.61 10.87 -15.01
C PHE A 409 23.90 11.69 -13.74
N ASP A 410 23.08 12.68 -13.41
CA ASP A 410 23.23 13.41 -12.15
C ASP A 410 22.94 12.52 -10.93
N TRP A 411 22.25 11.39 -11.14
CA TRP A 411 21.79 10.50 -10.07
C TRP A 411 22.61 9.22 -9.91
N VAL A 412 23.42 8.83 -10.90
CA VAL A 412 24.03 7.49 -10.96
C VAL A 412 25.53 7.55 -11.24
N PHE A 413 26.29 6.63 -10.65
CA PHE A 413 27.73 6.51 -10.88
C PHE A 413 28.03 5.45 -11.95
N PRO A 414 29.08 5.62 -12.77
CA PRO A 414 29.51 4.57 -13.67
C PRO A 414 30.01 3.36 -12.86
N ASP A 415 29.83 2.15 -13.38
CA ASP A 415 30.31 0.90 -12.79
C ASP A 415 31.82 0.64 -13.01
N THR A 416 32.58 1.65 -13.41
CA THR A 416 34.04 1.64 -13.50
C THR A 416 34.69 1.67 -12.11
N GLU A 417 35.98 1.30 -12.01
CA GLU A 417 36.73 1.41 -10.75
C GLU A 417 36.70 2.83 -10.17
N GLU A 418 36.90 3.84 -11.03
CA GLU A 418 36.86 5.26 -10.65
C GLU A 418 35.47 5.67 -10.16
N GLY A 419 34.40 5.26 -10.86
CA GLY A 419 33.03 5.57 -10.48
C GLY A 419 32.64 4.97 -9.12
N ILE A 420 32.99 3.70 -8.90
CA ILE A 420 32.77 2.99 -7.63
C ILE A 420 33.57 3.65 -6.50
N SER A 421 34.84 3.96 -6.74
CA SER A 421 35.70 4.63 -5.75
C SER A 421 35.17 6.01 -5.39
N THR A 422 34.71 6.77 -6.39
CA THR A 422 34.10 8.09 -6.20
C THR A 422 32.84 8.00 -5.35
N ALA A 423 31.93 7.06 -5.63
CA ALA A 423 30.73 6.84 -4.84
C ALA A 423 31.05 6.57 -3.36
N ILE A 424 32.03 5.70 -3.09
CA ILE A 424 32.46 5.36 -1.72
C ILE A 424 33.11 6.58 -1.04
N SER A 425 33.96 7.33 -1.75
CA SER A 425 34.61 8.53 -1.22
C SER A 425 33.61 9.62 -0.83
N LYS A 426 32.48 9.71 -1.56
CA LYS A 426 31.33 10.58 -1.24
C LYS A 426 30.44 10.04 -0.12
N GLY A 427 30.84 8.95 0.53
CA GLY A 427 30.18 8.43 1.73
C GLY A 427 29.22 7.26 1.49
N ALA A 428 29.19 6.67 0.28
CA ALA A 428 28.35 5.50 0.04
C ALA A 428 28.79 4.31 0.92
N LYS A 429 27.80 3.66 1.53
CA LYS A 429 27.95 2.43 2.32
C LYS A 429 27.18 1.26 1.72
N THR A 430 26.23 1.55 0.83
CA THR A 430 25.53 0.56 0.02
C THR A 430 25.71 0.91 -1.45
N LEU A 431 26.24 -0.01 -2.24
CA LEU A 431 26.28 0.08 -3.69
C LEU A 431 25.11 -0.71 -4.27
N TRP A 432 24.38 -0.13 -5.21
CA TRP A 432 23.34 -0.83 -5.94
C TRP A 432 23.82 -1.08 -7.36
N ALA A 433 24.10 -2.34 -7.70
CA ALA A 433 24.57 -2.74 -9.02
C ALA A 433 23.42 -2.82 -10.02
N ASN A 434 22.94 -1.66 -10.51
CA ASN A 434 21.98 -1.60 -11.62
C ASN A 434 22.71 -1.68 -12.97
N THR A 435 23.61 -2.65 -13.08
CA THR A 435 24.46 -2.89 -14.25
C THR A 435 24.54 -4.39 -14.56
N ILE A 436 25.10 -4.75 -15.71
CA ILE A 436 25.39 -6.14 -16.09
C ILE A 436 26.72 -6.55 -15.46
N LEU A 437 26.69 -7.59 -14.63
CA LEU A 437 27.89 -8.09 -13.94
C LEU A 437 28.53 -9.27 -14.65
N PHE A 438 29.85 -9.39 -14.52
CA PHE A 438 30.69 -10.44 -15.12
C PHE A 438 31.97 -10.66 -14.29
N ASN A 439 32.68 -11.77 -14.50
CA ASN A 439 33.87 -12.13 -13.69
C ASN A 439 34.94 -11.04 -13.59
N THR A 440 35.19 -10.31 -14.67
CA THR A 440 36.19 -9.23 -14.73
C THR A 440 35.63 -7.86 -14.34
N HIS A 441 34.45 -7.80 -13.73
CA HIS A 441 33.85 -6.55 -13.28
C HIS A 441 34.56 -6.03 -12.01
N PRO A 442 34.77 -4.69 -11.85
CA PRO A 442 35.43 -4.11 -10.67
C PRO A 442 34.92 -4.59 -9.31
N LEU A 443 33.59 -4.69 -9.16
CA LEU A 443 32.94 -5.27 -7.97
C LEU A 443 33.42 -6.68 -7.58
N ASN A 444 34.09 -7.43 -8.46
CA ASN A 444 34.61 -8.76 -8.19
C ASN A 444 36.05 -8.76 -7.64
N TYR A 445 36.87 -7.75 -7.95
CA TYR A 445 38.30 -7.72 -7.59
C TYR A 445 38.73 -6.51 -6.78
N MET A 446 37.94 -5.43 -6.71
CA MET A 446 38.25 -4.29 -5.84
C MET A 446 38.20 -4.71 -4.37
N SER A 447 39.09 -4.14 -3.56
CA SER A 447 39.04 -4.32 -2.09
C SER A 447 38.08 -3.31 -1.49
N PHE A 448 37.07 -3.80 -0.76
CA PHE A 448 36.08 -2.97 -0.08
C PHE A 448 36.31 -3.02 1.43
N ARG A 449 35.94 -1.93 2.13
CA ARG A 449 35.83 -1.96 3.60
C ARG A 449 34.76 -2.97 4.02
N GLU A 450 34.91 -3.54 5.21
CA GLU A 450 34.02 -4.59 5.73
C GLU A 450 32.57 -4.14 5.95
N ASP A 451 32.30 -2.84 5.88
CA ASP A 451 30.98 -2.24 6.09
C ASP A 451 30.24 -1.90 4.78
N ILE A 452 30.84 -2.14 3.61
CA ILE A 452 30.20 -1.88 2.32
C ILE A 452 29.26 -3.02 1.94
N LYS A 453 28.01 -2.67 1.61
CA LYS A 453 26.96 -3.59 1.17
C LYS A 453 26.70 -3.49 -0.34
N LEU A 454 26.20 -4.57 -0.94
CA LEU A 454 25.73 -4.62 -2.32
C LEU A 454 24.25 -4.98 -2.39
N VAL A 455 23.48 -4.20 -3.13
CA VAL A 455 22.21 -4.65 -3.74
C VAL A 455 22.53 -5.16 -5.13
N GLY A 456 22.36 -6.46 -5.35
CA GLY A 456 22.69 -7.13 -6.59
C GLY A 456 23.24 -8.54 -6.34
N HIS A 457 23.87 -9.10 -7.36
CA HIS A 457 24.40 -10.45 -7.33
C HIS A 457 25.94 -10.44 -7.27
N LEU A 458 26.52 -11.58 -6.93
CA LEU A 458 27.95 -11.81 -7.16
C LEU A 458 28.23 -11.77 -8.68
N PRO A 459 29.26 -11.05 -9.15
CA PRO A 459 29.57 -10.98 -10.57
C PRO A 459 29.81 -12.35 -11.23
N SER A 460 30.38 -13.29 -10.48
CA SER A 460 30.57 -14.67 -10.93
C SER A 460 29.28 -15.47 -11.11
N HIS A 461 28.28 -15.22 -10.27
CA HIS A 461 26.96 -15.82 -10.45
C HIS A 461 26.25 -15.28 -11.70
N VAL A 462 26.30 -13.96 -11.93
CA VAL A 462 25.70 -13.39 -13.16
C VAL A 462 26.43 -13.91 -14.39
N HIS A 463 27.76 -13.93 -14.38
CA HIS A 463 28.56 -14.49 -15.49
C HIS A 463 28.12 -15.91 -15.86
N LYS A 464 27.92 -16.77 -14.86
CA LYS A 464 27.50 -18.16 -15.01
C LYS A 464 26.07 -18.29 -15.51
N TYR A 465 25.10 -17.61 -14.88
CA TYR A 465 23.68 -17.82 -15.13
C TYR A 465 23.06 -16.93 -16.22
N ASP A 466 23.78 -15.91 -16.71
CA ASP A 466 23.37 -15.14 -17.90
C ASP A 466 23.57 -15.93 -19.21
N ASN A 467 24.24 -17.09 -19.16
CA ASN A 467 24.27 -18.07 -20.25
C ASN A 467 22.94 -18.85 -20.26
N LYS A 468 22.05 -18.53 -21.21
CA LYS A 468 20.71 -19.14 -21.29
C LYS A 468 20.75 -20.65 -21.46
N TRP A 469 21.70 -21.17 -22.24
CA TRP A 469 21.85 -22.61 -22.46
C TRP A 469 22.18 -23.32 -21.16
N PHE A 470 23.23 -22.85 -20.46
CA PHE A 470 23.65 -23.43 -19.19
C PHE A 470 22.55 -23.36 -18.13
N ALA A 471 21.87 -22.21 -18.01
CA ALA A 471 20.79 -22.02 -17.04
C ALA A 471 19.60 -22.96 -17.31
N ASN A 472 19.18 -23.09 -18.58
CA ASN A 472 18.07 -23.96 -18.96
C ASN A 472 18.40 -25.44 -18.74
N GLU A 473 19.60 -25.90 -19.11
CA GLU A 473 20.02 -27.29 -18.89
C GLU A 473 20.13 -27.62 -17.40
N LEU A 474 20.63 -26.69 -16.58
CA LEU A 474 20.68 -26.87 -15.13
C LEU A 474 19.28 -27.04 -14.51
N ILE A 475 18.30 -26.25 -14.97
CA ILE A 475 16.92 -26.34 -14.51
C ILE A 475 16.26 -27.63 -15.00
N LYS A 476 16.44 -27.97 -16.27
CA LYS A 476 15.92 -29.19 -16.88
C LYS A 476 16.34 -30.45 -16.12
N ASN A 477 17.58 -30.50 -15.69
CA ASN A 477 18.13 -31.62 -14.90
C ASN A 477 17.47 -31.81 -13.51
N THR A 478 16.59 -30.89 -13.11
CA THR A 478 15.80 -31.01 -11.87
C THR A 478 14.35 -31.43 -12.11
N GLY A 479 13.99 -31.76 -13.36
CA GLY A 479 12.64 -32.18 -13.74
C GLY A 479 11.67 -31.02 -13.99
N ILE A 480 12.15 -29.77 -13.96
CA ILE A 480 11.36 -28.59 -14.33
C ILE A 480 11.30 -28.51 -15.87
N SER A 481 10.10 -28.25 -16.41
CA SER A 481 9.91 -28.13 -17.85
C SER A 481 10.59 -26.87 -18.40
N VAL A 482 11.39 -27.06 -19.44
CA VAL A 482 11.99 -26.02 -20.29
C VAL A 482 11.76 -26.42 -21.75
N PRO A 483 11.76 -25.46 -22.71
CA PRO A 483 11.61 -25.80 -24.13
C PRO A 483 12.68 -26.79 -24.60
N HIS A 484 12.31 -27.73 -25.48
CA HIS A 484 13.28 -28.52 -26.23
C HIS A 484 14.16 -27.60 -27.08
N ALA A 485 15.47 -27.77 -26.96
CA ALA A 485 16.43 -26.91 -27.61
C ALA A 485 17.70 -27.67 -28.02
N ILE A 486 18.37 -27.15 -29.05
CA ILE A 486 19.72 -27.54 -29.47
C ILE A 486 20.58 -26.30 -29.72
N LEU A 487 21.90 -26.50 -29.74
CA LEU A 487 22.85 -25.48 -30.18
C LEU A 487 23.12 -25.62 -31.68
N ILE A 488 23.16 -24.50 -32.39
CA ILE A 488 23.51 -24.42 -33.82
C ILE A 488 24.64 -23.40 -34.03
N GLY A 489 25.56 -23.66 -34.94
CA GLY A 489 26.71 -22.78 -35.22
C GLY A 489 27.29 -22.94 -36.62
N SER A 490 28.29 -22.12 -36.96
CA SER A 490 28.96 -22.21 -38.27
C SER A 490 29.80 -23.48 -38.44
N SER A 491 30.19 -24.12 -37.34
CA SER A 491 30.93 -25.38 -37.29
C SER A 491 30.34 -26.32 -36.23
N ALA A 492 30.68 -27.61 -36.29
CA ALA A 492 30.32 -28.57 -35.26
C ALA A 492 31.33 -28.49 -34.11
N TYR A 493 31.12 -27.55 -33.18
CA TYR A 493 32.00 -27.32 -32.03
C TYR A 493 31.19 -27.18 -30.73
N ASN A 494 31.74 -27.61 -29.59
CA ASN A 494 31.11 -27.53 -28.26
C ASN A 494 29.67 -28.07 -28.18
N GLY A 495 29.38 -29.15 -28.91
CA GLY A 495 28.05 -29.78 -28.94
C GLY A 495 27.02 -29.05 -29.80
N ALA A 496 27.41 -28.00 -30.52
CA ALA A 496 26.57 -27.36 -31.54
C ALA A 496 26.55 -28.19 -32.82
N TYR A 497 25.38 -28.23 -33.45
CA TYR A 497 25.24 -28.72 -34.81
C TYR A 497 25.71 -27.65 -35.80
N ARG A 498 26.44 -28.07 -36.84
CA ARG A 498 26.73 -27.17 -37.95
C ARG A 498 25.42 -26.81 -38.64
N LEU A 499 25.19 -25.51 -38.88
CA LEU A 499 23.93 -24.98 -39.40
C LEU A 499 23.48 -25.66 -40.70
N ASN A 500 24.42 -25.90 -41.62
CA ASN A 500 24.14 -26.50 -42.91
C ASN A 500 23.74 -27.98 -42.81
N ASP A 501 24.16 -28.66 -41.74
CA ASP A 501 23.92 -30.09 -41.52
C ASP A 501 22.56 -30.33 -40.83
N ILE A 502 21.86 -29.27 -40.38
CA ILE A 502 20.52 -29.38 -39.81
C ILE A 502 19.51 -29.81 -40.86
N THR A 503 18.75 -30.86 -40.53
CA THR A 503 17.63 -31.42 -41.29
C THR A 503 16.39 -31.57 -40.40
N LEU A 504 15.21 -31.72 -41.00
CA LEU A 504 13.96 -31.96 -40.26
C LEU A 504 14.02 -33.23 -39.41
N ASP A 505 14.69 -34.28 -39.89
CA ASP A 505 14.84 -35.53 -39.13
C ASP A 505 15.67 -35.35 -37.85
N ILE A 506 16.72 -34.52 -37.90
CA ILE A 506 17.51 -34.18 -36.71
C ILE A 506 16.64 -33.42 -35.70
N LEU A 507 15.86 -32.44 -36.16
CA LEU A 507 14.97 -31.67 -35.29
C LEU A 507 13.88 -32.54 -34.65
N ASN A 508 13.22 -33.39 -35.45
CA ASN A 508 12.20 -34.32 -34.98
C ASN A 508 12.74 -35.29 -33.92
N LYS A 509 13.95 -35.84 -34.11
CA LYS A 509 14.63 -36.69 -33.11
C LYS A 509 14.96 -35.96 -31.81
N LYS A 510 15.03 -34.63 -31.83
CA LYS A 510 15.25 -33.77 -30.67
C LYS A 510 13.96 -33.21 -30.07
N GLY A 511 12.81 -33.60 -30.61
CA GLY A 511 11.50 -33.10 -30.17
C GLY A 511 11.22 -31.65 -30.59
N ILE A 512 11.91 -31.15 -31.61
CA ILE A 512 11.77 -29.77 -32.10
C ILE A 512 11.00 -29.80 -33.42
N GLN A 513 9.88 -29.08 -33.48
CA GLN A 513 9.04 -28.93 -34.67
C GLN A 513 8.81 -27.44 -34.97
N PHE A 514 8.58 -27.11 -36.23
CA PHE A 514 8.23 -25.74 -36.61
C PHE A 514 6.80 -25.39 -36.15
N PRO A 515 6.56 -24.14 -35.68
CA PRO A 515 7.51 -23.03 -35.63
C PRO A 515 8.56 -23.17 -34.50
N VAL A 516 9.72 -22.56 -34.70
CA VAL A 516 10.85 -22.56 -33.75
C VAL A 516 11.32 -21.14 -33.46
N VAL A 517 12.08 -20.97 -32.38
CA VAL A 517 12.73 -19.73 -32.02
C VAL A 517 14.24 -19.89 -32.14
N VAL A 518 14.88 -18.96 -32.88
CA VAL A 518 16.33 -18.82 -32.90
C VAL A 518 16.69 -17.65 -31.98
N LYS A 519 17.65 -17.85 -31.07
CA LYS A 519 18.14 -16.79 -30.17
C LYS A 519 19.62 -16.92 -29.82
N PRO A 520 20.33 -15.82 -29.51
CA PRO A 520 21.70 -15.87 -29.00
C PRO A 520 21.76 -16.50 -27.60
N ILE A 521 22.85 -17.20 -27.29
CA ILE A 521 23.10 -17.76 -25.94
C ILE A 521 23.14 -16.63 -24.90
N ARG A 522 23.88 -15.56 -25.20
CA ARG A 522 23.97 -14.32 -24.41
C ARG A 522 23.44 -13.18 -25.25
N GLY A 523 22.27 -12.66 -24.88
CA GLY A 523 21.58 -11.62 -25.64
C GLY A 523 20.85 -10.66 -24.71
N ARG A 524 20.43 -9.51 -25.25
CA ARG A 524 19.75 -8.44 -24.51
C ARG A 524 18.30 -8.30 -24.95
N GLY A 525 17.37 -8.55 -24.02
CA GLY A 525 15.94 -8.54 -24.35
C GLY A 525 15.64 -9.47 -25.52
N SER A 526 14.78 -9.04 -26.44
CA SER A 526 14.44 -9.76 -27.67
C SER A 526 15.37 -9.48 -28.86
N GLN A 527 16.54 -8.85 -28.66
CA GLN A 527 17.51 -8.65 -29.75
C GLN A 527 18.07 -9.98 -30.25
N GLY A 528 18.03 -10.18 -31.56
CA GLY A 528 18.45 -11.43 -32.21
C GLY A 528 17.48 -12.60 -31.99
N VAL A 529 16.31 -12.38 -31.39
CA VAL A 529 15.30 -13.42 -31.15
C VAL A 529 14.25 -13.36 -32.25
N LYS A 530 14.03 -14.47 -32.96
CA LYS A 530 13.00 -14.53 -34.01
C LYS A 530 12.28 -15.88 -34.01
N LYS A 531 10.95 -15.83 -34.09
CA LYS A 531 10.11 -16.97 -34.46
C LYS A 531 10.24 -17.20 -35.98
N VAL A 532 10.57 -18.41 -36.38
CA VAL A 532 10.69 -18.83 -37.77
C VAL A 532 9.81 -20.05 -38.03
N ASN A 533 9.22 -20.12 -39.23
CA ASN A 533 8.19 -21.12 -39.54
C ASN A 533 8.67 -22.21 -40.52
N SER A 534 9.89 -22.11 -41.05
CA SER A 534 10.48 -23.12 -41.94
C SER A 534 12.00 -23.22 -41.74
N ILE A 535 12.59 -24.30 -42.26
CA ILE A 535 14.03 -24.56 -42.15
C ILE A 535 14.85 -23.54 -42.94
N GLU A 536 14.32 -23.03 -44.06
CA GLU A 536 14.94 -21.97 -44.87
C GLU A 536 14.98 -20.67 -44.09
N GLN A 537 13.85 -20.25 -43.50
CA GLN A 537 13.78 -19.04 -42.67
C GLN A 537 14.70 -19.14 -41.45
N MET A 538 14.82 -20.34 -40.87
CA MET A 538 15.72 -20.63 -39.76
C MET A 538 17.19 -20.46 -40.17
N LYS A 539 17.61 -21.08 -41.28
CA LYS A 539 18.99 -20.99 -41.78
C LYS A 539 19.35 -19.55 -42.15
N GLU A 540 18.50 -18.85 -42.91
CA GLU A 540 18.71 -17.44 -43.28
C GLU A 540 18.91 -16.55 -42.06
N HIS A 541 18.05 -16.70 -41.05
CA HIS A 541 18.15 -15.89 -39.85
C HIS A 541 19.39 -16.23 -39.00
N ALA A 542 19.71 -17.51 -38.84
CA ALA A 542 20.89 -17.96 -38.12
C ALA A 542 22.19 -17.49 -38.81
N GLU A 543 22.28 -17.61 -40.14
CA GLU A 543 23.43 -17.11 -40.93
C GLU A 543 23.63 -15.61 -40.73
N LYS A 544 22.53 -14.83 -40.74
CA LYS A 544 22.58 -13.40 -40.46
C LYS A 544 23.17 -13.12 -39.08
N LEU A 545 22.71 -13.80 -38.03
CA LEU A 545 23.22 -13.57 -36.66
C LEU A 545 24.69 -14.00 -36.51
N LEU A 546 25.06 -15.16 -37.05
CA LEU A 546 26.44 -15.70 -37.00
C LEU A 546 27.44 -14.86 -37.82
N SER A 547 26.97 -14.18 -38.87
CA SER A 547 27.81 -13.30 -39.70
C SER A 547 27.83 -11.84 -39.22
N THR A 548 26.94 -11.43 -38.30
CA THR A 548 26.88 -10.04 -37.84
C THR A 548 28.16 -9.67 -37.08
N ARG A 549 28.75 -8.54 -37.47
CA ARG A 549 29.97 -7.99 -36.86
C ARG A 549 29.73 -6.61 -36.27
N ILE A 550 30.40 -6.33 -35.17
CA ILE A 550 30.46 -5.00 -34.55
C ILE A 550 31.91 -4.54 -34.49
N VAL A 551 32.14 -3.23 -34.66
CA VAL A 551 33.45 -2.60 -34.51
C VAL A 551 33.52 -1.95 -33.15
N ILE A 552 34.52 -2.32 -32.36
CA ILE A 552 34.78 -1.72 -31.04
C ILE A 552 36.27 -1.43 -30.95
N ASP A 553 36.62 -0.19 -30.66
CA ASP A 553 38.01 0.28 -30.56
C ASP A 553 38.86 -0.10 -31.80
N GLY A 554 38.25 -0.06 -32.98
CA GLY A 554 38.89 -0.40 -34.26
C GLY A 554 39.01 -1.90 -34.57
N GLN A 555 38.50 -2.78 -33.71
CA GLN A 555 38.55 -4.24 -33.91
C GLN A 555 37.15 -4.83 -34.21
N TYR A 556 37.11 -5.84 -35.07
CA TYR A 556 35.87 -6.55 -35.45
C TYR A 556 35.58 -7.72 -34.50
N PHE A 557 34.34 -7.79 -34.02
CA PHE A 557 33.84 -8.87 -33.16
C PHE A 557 32.52 -9.43 -33.67
N PHE A 558 32.23 -10.70 -33.38
CA PHE A 558 30.93 -11.31 -33.61
C PHE A 558 29.92 -10.75 -32.60
N GLU A 559 28.82 -10.14 -33.06
CA GLU A 559 27.83 -9.53 -32.16
C GLU A 559 27.13 -10.58 -31.30
N TYR A 560 26.70 -11.69 -31.92
CA TYR A 560 25.90 -12.73 -31.28
C TYR A 560 26.67 -14.03 -31.02
N GLY A 561 28.00 -14.01 -31.24
CA GLY A 561 28.84 -15.20 -31.13
C GLY A 561 28.84 -16.09 -32.37
N ASP A 562 29.42 -17.27 -32.22
CA ASP A 562 29.51 -18.32 -33.24
C ASP A 562 28.50 -19.47 -33.02
N THR A 563 27.71 -19.38 -31.95
CA THR A 563 26.75 -20.40 -31.51
C THR A 563 25.44 -19.76 -31.04
N LEU A 564 24.31 -20.31 -31.50
CA LEU A 564 22.96 -19.87 -31.19
C LEU A 564 22.16 -21.03 -30.57
N ILE A 565 21.05 -20.69 -29.91
CA ILE A 565 20.04 -21.63 -29.43
C ILE A 565 18.92 -21.70 -30.46
N LEU A 566 18.56 -22.92 -30.88
CA LEU A 566 17.36 -23.24 -31.63
C LEU A 566 16.42 -24.01 -30.71
N GLU A 567 15.27 -23.44 -30.38
CA GLU A 567 14.30 -24.02 -29.45
C GLU A 567 12.89 -24.11 -30.04
N GLU A 568 12.08 -25.02 -29.53
CA GLU A 568 10.66 -25.09 -29.89
C GLU A 568 9.93 -23.79 -29.52
N TYR A 569 8.99 -23.38 -30.38
CA TYR A 569 8.11 -22.26 -30.04
C TYR A 569 6.96 -22.76 -29.17
N LEU A 570 6.79 -22.15 -27.99
CA LEU A 570 5.66 -22.42 -27.11
C LEU A 570 4.48 -21.54 -27.50
N GLU A 571 3.35 -22.15 -27.86
CA GLU A 571 2.23 -21.43 -28.48
C GLU A 571 1.35 -20.68 -27.49
N GLY A 572 1.34 -21.13 -26.23
CA GLY A 572 0.43 -20.62 -25.24
C GLY A 572 0.86 -19.27 -24.64
N GLU A 573 0.18 -18.95 -23.56
CA GLU A 573 0.32 -17.71 -22.80
C GLU A 573 1.70 -17.53 -22.16
N GLU A 574 2.23 -16.31 -22.23
CA GLU A 574 3.46 -15.91 -21.54
C GLU A 574 3.15 -15.25 -20.20
N ILE A 575 3.86 -15.67 -19.17
CA ILE A 575 3.86 -15.07 -17.84
C ILE A 575 5.28 -14.80 -17.38
N THR A 576 5.38 -13.96 -16.36
CA THR A 576 6.63 -13.58 -15.72
C THR A 576 6.48 -13.75 -14.21
N ALA A 577 7.45 -14.42 -13.59
CA ALA A 577 7.62 -14.47 -12.14
C ALA A 577 8.81 -13.59 -11.71
N THR A 578 8.58 -12.66 -10.79
CA THR A 578 9.68 -12.00 -10.05
C THR A 578 9.94 -12.80 -8.78
N ILE A 579 11.13 -13.38 -8.65
CA ILE A 579 11.51 -14.20 -7.50
C ILE A 579 12.39 -13.37 -6.57
N MET A 580 11.93 -13.25 -5.33
CA MET A 580 12.60 -12.56 -4.25
C MET A 580 13.46 -13.57 -3.45
N PRO A 581 14.63 -13.16 -2.94
CA PRO A 581 15.44 -14.02 -2.08
C PRO A 581 14.76 -14.30 -0.72
N PRO A 582 15.25 -15.27 0.06
CA PRO A 582 14.92 -15.36 1.48
C PRO A 582 15.34 -14.09 2.22
N GLY A 583 14.54 -13.64 3.18
CA GLY A 583 14.85 -12.42 3.92
C GLY A 583 13.71 -11.94 4.81
N ILE A 584 13.89 -10.72 5.34
CA ILE A 584 12.88 -10.01 6.11
C ILE A 584 12.24 -8.95 5.20
N TYR A 585 10.91 -8.96 5.15
CA TYR A 585 10.10 -8.11 4.29
C TYR A 585 9.01 -7.42 5.09
N ASP A 586 8.65 -6.19 4.70
CA ASP A 586 7.45 -5.53 5.21
C ASP A 586 6.29 -5.80 4.26
N ILE A 587 5.40 -6.73 4.59
CA ILE A 587 4.22 -7.04 3.76
C ILE A 587 2.98 -6.67 4.56
N ASN A 588 2.11 -5.83 4.00
CA ASN A 588 0.89 -5.36 4.68
C ASN A 588 1.16 -4.80 6.09
N PHE A 589 2.19 -3.95 6.19
CA PHE A 589 2.64 -3.29 7.42
C PHE A 589 3.07 -4.26 8.55
N LYS A 590 3.48 -5.47 8.16
CA LYS A 590 4.00 -6.50 9.06
C LYS A 590 5.38 -6.95 8.59
N ASN A 591 6.33 -7.04 9.51
CA ASN A 591 7.59 -7.73 9.26
C ASN A 591 7.32 -9.24 9.13
N VAL A 592 7.61 -9.78 7.95
CA VAL A 592 7.49 -11.19 7.61
C VAL A 592 8.88 -11.71 7.27
N THR A 593 9.31 -12.75 7.99
CA THR A 593 10.53 -13.49 7.66
C THR A 593 10.15 -14.63 6.73
N ILE A 594 10.76 -14.65 5.55
CA ILE A 594 10.55 -15.69 4.54
C ILE A 594 11.89 -16.43 4.36
N ASN A 595 11.92 -17.71 4.72
CA ASN A 595 13.15 -18.51 4.77
C ASN A 595 13.48 -19.25 3.46
N LYS A 596 12.70 -19.04 2.42
CA LYS A 596 12.83 -19.68 1.10
C LYS A 596 12.74 -18.61 0.01
N TYR A 597 13.22 -18.93 -1.19
CA TYR A 597 12.90 -18.12 -2.37
C TYR A 597 11.39 -18.12 -2.56
N TRP A 598 10.83 -16.95 -2.88
CA TRP A 598 9.40 -16.76 -3.00
C TRP A 598 9.09 -15.83 -4.17
N HIS A 599 7.93 -16.00 -4.78
CA HIS A 599 7.51 -15.19 -5.92
C HIS A 599 6.60 -14.02 -5.49
N LEU A 600 6.75 -12.88 -6.19
CA LEU A 600 5.67 -11.90 -6.28
C LEU A 600 4.56 -12.43 -7.21
N PRO A 601 3.32 -11.91 -7.12
CA PRO A 601 2.23 -12.27 -8.03
C PRO A 601 2.66 -12.30 -9.50
N LEU A 602 2.23 -13.33 -10.23
CA LEU A 602 2.60 -13.52 -11.62
C LEU A 602 2.04 -12.40 -12.49
N VAL A 603 2.81 -12.00 -13.49
CA VAL A 603 2.42 -10.98 -14.46
C VAL A 603 2.24 -11.66 -15.82
N LYS A 604 1.03 -11.59 -16.36
CA LYS A 604 0.69 -12.05 -17.70
C LYS A 604 1.16 -11.04 -18.74
N ARG A 605 1.71 -11.53 -19.85
CA ARG A 605 2.17 -10.72 -20.97
C ARG A 605 1.30 -10.98 -22.19
N PHE A 606 0.93 -9.92 -22.91
CA PHE A 606 0.05 -9.96 -24.08
C PHE A 606 0.54 -8.99 -25.16
N ASN A 607 -0.18 -8.88 -26.28
CA ASN A 607 0.19 -8.03 -27.42
C ASN A 607 1.58 -8.35 -28.01
N HIS A 608 1.90 -9.64 -28.14
CA HIS A 608 3.13 -10.11 -28.78
C HIS A 608 3.17 -9.72 -30.27
N ASN A 609 4.33 -9.27 -30.74
CA ASN A 609 4.56 -9.02 -32.16
C ASN A 609 5.16 -10.29 -32.79
N ASN A 610 4.43 -10.92 -33.73
CA ASN A 610 4.82 -12.19 -34.35
C ASN A 610 5.14 -13.31 -33.34
N GLY A 611 4.42 -13.33 -32.21
CA GLY A 611 4.59 -14.32 -31.15
C GLY A 611 5.76 -14.05 -30.19
N ILE A 612 6.49 -12.93 -30.34
CA ILE A 612 7.57 -12.51 -29.45
C ILE A 612 7.17 -11.24 -28.70
N ALA A 613 7.48 -11.17 -27.40
CA ALA A 613 7.15 -10.00 -26.61
C ALA A 613 7.92 -8.78 -27.14
N PRO A 614 7.24 -7.63 -27.36
CA PRO A 614 7.90 -6.46 -27.92
C PRO A 614 8.97 -5.93 -26.94
N TYR A 615 10.01 -5.35 -27.51
CA TYR A 615 11.12 -4.82 -26.73
C TYR A 615 10.67 -3.61 -25.89
N SER A 616 10.98 -3.63 -24.59
CA SER A 616 10.48 -2.66 -23.61
C SER A 616 10.98 -1.22 -23.78
N GLY A 617 11.91 -0.97 -24.71
CA GLY A 617 12.32 0.39 -25.07
C GLY A 617 11.46 1.02 -26.18
N VAL A 618 10.50 0.29 -26.74
CA VAL A 618 9.60 0.74 -27.82
C VAL A 618 8.15 0.82 -27.33
N VAL A 619 7.70 -0.17 -26.56
CA VAL A 619 6.34 -0.22 -25.98
C VAL A 619 6.46 -0.20 -24.46
N ALA A 620 5.66 0.62 -23.79
CA ALA A 620 5.65 0.68 -22.34
C ALA A 620 5.17 -0.66 -21.77
N VAL A 621 5.86 -1.17 -20.74
CA VAL A 621 5.56 -2.51 -20.17
C VAL A 621 4.12 -2.62 -19.67
N ILE A 622 3.55 -1.52 -19.16
CA ILE A 622 2.16 -1.48 -18.70
C ILE A 622 1.12 -1.67 -19.82
N GLU A 623 1.49 -1.46 -21.09
CA GLU A 623 0.58 -1.59 -22.24
C GLU A 623 0.50 -3.03 -22.76
N ASN A 624 1.37 -3.91 -22.27
CA ASN A 624 1.47 -5.30 -22.72
C ASN A 624 1.57 -6.30 -21.55
N SER A 625 1.29 -5.86 -20.33
CA SER A 625 1.44 -6.67 -19.12
C SER A 625 0.40 -6.33 -18.06
N THR A 626 -0.12 -7.35 -17.38
CA THR A 626 -1.08 -7.20 -16.27
C THR A 626 -0.85 -8.27 -15.21
N LEU A 627 -1.24 -7.99 -13.97
CA LEU A 627 -1.36 -9.03 -12.94
C LEU A 627 -2.34 -10.11 -13.41
N ILE A 628 -2.04 -11.37 -13.08
CA ILE A 628 -3.01 -12.46 -13.23
C ILE A 628 -4.23 -12.21 -12.34
N SER A 629 -5.38 -12.73 -12.73
CA SER A 629 -6.61 -12.63 -11.95
C SER A 629 -6.54 -13.50 -10.68
N ASN A 630 -7.43 -13.23 -9.72
CA ASN A 630 -7.57 -14.09 -8.53
C ASN A 630 -7.94 -15.53 -8.89
N GLU A 631 -8.72 -15.74 -9.95
CA GLU A 631 -9.10 -17.06 -10.44
C GLU A 631 -7.89 -17.79 -11.04
N GLU A 632 -7.10 -17.10 -11.88
CA GLU A 632 -5.84 -17.62 -12.42
C GLU A 632 -4.86 -17.96 -11.30
N ALA A 633 -4.75 -17.13 -10.25
CA ALA A 633 -3.89 -17.39 -9.10
C ALA A 633 -4.32 -18.64 -8.29
N GLN A 634 -5.60 -19.03 -8.35
CA GLN A 634 -6.08 -20.25 -7.71
C GLN A 634 -5.91 -21.50 -8.58
N ASN A 635 -5.71 -21.35 -9.88
CA ASN A 635 -5.57 -22.44 -10.83
C ASN A 635 -4.29 -23.26 -10.54
N PRO A 636 -4.37 -24.61 -10.47
CA PRO A 636 -3.23 -25.48 -10.16
C PRO A 636 -2.03 -25.29 -11.09
N ILE A 637 -2.24 -25.00 -12.38
CA ILE A 637 -1.16 -24.85 -13.36
C ILE A 637 -0.33 -23.58 -13.07
N TYR A 638 -0.98 -22.49 -12.68
CA TYR A 638 -0.31 -21.25 -12.28
C TYR A 638 0.43 -21.39 -10.95
N LYS A 639 -0.17 -22.10 -9.99
CA LYS A 639 0.50 -22.43 -8.73
C LYS A 639 1.74 -23.29 -8.96
N GLN A 640 1.66 -24.27 -9.87
CA GLN A 640 2.77 -25.16 -10.18
C GLN A 640 3.94 -24.41 -10.81
N VAL A 641 3.71 -23.57 -11.83
CA VAL A 641 4.80 -22.81 -12.47
C VAL A 641 5.44 -21.81 -11.52
N ALA A 642 4.66 -21.19 -10.62
CA ALA A 642 5.22 -20.32 -9.59
C ALA A 642 6.17 -21.08 -8.65
N GLN A 643 5.77 -22.27 -8.20
CA GLN A 643 6.61 -23.15 -7.39
C GLN A 643 7.85 -23.63 -8.15
N ASP A 644 7.73 -23.90 -9.45
CA ASP A 644 8.88 -24.30 -10.27
C ASP A 644 9.87 -23.15 -10.48
N CYS A 645 9.39 -21.91 -10.56
CA CYS A 645 10.25 -20.72 -10.52
C CYS A 645 10.98 -20.55 -9.18
N GLU A 646 10.31 -20.82 -8.05
CA GLU A 646 10.94 -20.83 -6.72
C GLU A 646 12.02 -21.92 -6.60
N LYS A 647 11.75 -23.14 -7.11
CA LYS A 647 12.75 -24.23 -7.17
C LYS A 647 13.93 -23.86 -8.06
N ALA A 648 13.69 -23.27 -9.23
CA ALA A 648 14.74 -22.77 -10.10
C ALA A 648 15.64 -21.75 -9.38
N ALA A 649 15.04 -20.82 -8.63
CA ALA A 649 15.78 -19.88 -7.80
C ALA A 649 16.53 -20.57 -6.64
N GLN A 650 16.00 -21.63 -6.04
CA GLN A 650 16.69 -22.41 -5.01
C GLN A 650 18.00 -23.05 -5.54
N ILE A 651 18.05 -23.39 -6.83
CA ILE A 651 19.23 -23.93 -7.51
C ILE A 651 20.23 -22.81 -7.83
N ILE A 652 19.75 -21.68 -8.36
CA ILE A 652 20.57 -20.53 -8.77
C ILE A 652 21.13 -19.74 -7.58
N ARG A 653 20.38 -19.74 -6.47
CA ARG A 653 20.62 -19.01 -5.23
C ARG A 653 20.86 -17.50 -5.43
N PRO A 654 19.92 -16.78 -6.07
CA PRO A 654 20.06 -15.34 -6.30
C PRO A 654 20.08 -14.54 -4.99
N LEU A 655 20.92 -13.50 -4.91
CA LEU A 655 21.01 -12.61 -3.73
C LEU A 655 20.14 -11.36 -3.84
N ALA A 656 19.59 -11.10 -5.03
CA ALA A 656 18.67 -10.02 -5.32
C ALA A 656 17.54 -10.56 -6.21
N PRO A 657 16.45 -9.80 -6.43
CA PRO A 657 15.36 -10.29 -7.25
C PRO A 657 15.79 -10.65 -8.67
N ILE A 658 15.40 -11.85 -9.12
CA ILE A 658 15.52 -12.27 -10.52
C ILE A 658 14.14 -12.35 -11.15
N ARG A 659 14.12 -12.38 -12.48
CA ARG A 659 12.90 -12.61 -13.23
C ARG A 659 13.01 -13.87 -14.05
N ILE A 660 11.99 -14.72 -13.98
CA ILE A 660 11.88 -15.94 -14.77
C ILE A 660 10.66 -15.79 -15.66
N ASP A 661 10.87 -15.88 -16.97
CA ASP A 661 9.82 -15.80 -17.97
C ASP A 661 9.41 -17.24 -18.34
N CYS A 662 8.10 -17.49 -18.34
CA CYS A 662 7.52 -18.80 -18.57
C CYS A 662 6.45 -18.71 -19.65
N ARG A 663 6.24 -19.79 -20.38
CA ARG A 663 5.22 -19.84 -21.41
C ARG A 663 4.52 -21.18 -21.42
N ARG A 664 3.20 -21.19 -21.57
CA ARG A 664 2.44 -22.43 -21.74
C ARG A 664 2.87 -23.12 -23.02
N ILE A 665 3.07 -24.44 -22.95
CA ILE A 665 3.42 -25.26 -24.11
C ILE A 665 2.36 -25.08 -25.21
N SER A 666 1.09 -25.16 -24.83
CA SER A 666 -0.08 -24.82 -25.66
C SER A 666 -1.25 -24.47 -24.72
N PRO A 667 -2.42 -24.04 -25.24
CA PRO A 667 -3.59 -23.77 -24.40
C PRO A 667 -3.89 -24.95 -23.45
N GLU A 668 -4.20 -24.63 -22.19
CA GLU A 668 -4.48 -25.59 -21.11
C GLU A 668 -3.31 -26.51 -20.68
N LYS A 669 -2.20 -26.55 -21.40
CA LYS A 669 -1.00 -27.30 -21.01
C LYS A 669 -0.18 -26.55 -19.94
N PRO A 670 0.71 -27.27 -19.22
CA PRO A 670 1.65 -26.66 -18.29
C PRO A 670 2.54 -25.59 -18.92
N PHE A 671 3.13 -24.75 -18.06
CA PHE A 671 4.16 -23.81 -18.45
C PHE A 671 5.54 -24.48 -18.47
N ALA A 672 6.39 -23.98 -19.36
CA ALA A 672 7.83 -24.22 -19.35
C ALA A 672 8.56 -22.90 -19.07
N LEU A 673 9.68 -22.98 -18.35
CA LEU A 673 10.58 -21.86 -18.08
C LEU A 673 11.50 -21.70 -19.31
N PHE A 674 11.49 -20.53 -19.95
CA PHE A 674 12.25 -20.35 -21.20
C PHE A 674 13.32 -19.26 -21.14
N ASP A 675 13.26 -18.36 -20.15
CA ASP A 675 14.28 -17.33 -19.96
C ASP A 675 14.46 -16.92 -18.49
N ILE A 676 15.71 -16.71 -18.08
CA ILE A 676 16.07 -16.21 -16.75
C ILE A 676 16.84 -14.92 -16.89
N ASN A 677 16.37 -13.92 -16.17
CA ASN A 677 16.92 -12.59 -16.15
C ASN A 677 17.49 -12.33 -14.75
N MET A 678 18.80 -12.54 -14.62
CA MET A 678 19.55 -12.29 -13.38
C MET A 678 19.50 -10.81 -12.97
N LYS A 679 19.37 -9.89 -13.92
CA LYS A 679 19.18 -8.46 -13.65
C LYS A 679 17.94 -7.96 -14.36
N PRO A 680 16.74 -8.04 -13.74
CA PRO A 680 15.54 -7.51 -14.36
C PRO A 680 15.63 -6.00 -14.59
N ASN A 681 14.81 -5.50 -15.51
CA ASN A 681 14.59 -4.06 -15.63
C ASN A 681 13.87 -3.57 -14.37
N MET A 682 14.26 -2.40 -13.86
CA MET A 682 13.76 -1.85 -12.59
C MET A 682 13.34 -0.38 -12.73
N THR A 683 12.88 0.03 -13.91
CA THR A 683 12.20 1.33 -14.08
C THR A 683 10.96 1.41 -13.20
N GLY A 684 10.59 2.62 -12.81
CA GLY A 684 9.39 2.86 -12.01
C GLY A 684 8.98 4.34 -11.96
N PRO A 685 7.80 4.62 -11.37
CA PRO A 685 7.24 5.95 -11.27
C PRO A 685 7.97 6.83 -10.24
N GLY A 686 7.74 8.14 -10.31
CA GLY A 686 8.18 9.12 -9.30
C GLY A 686 8.88 10.33 -9.90
N ARG A 687 9.73 10.12 -10.92
CA ARG A 687 10.37 11.21 -11.66
C ARG A 687 9.39 11.92 -12.60
N PRO A 688 9.56 13.24 -12.84
CA PRO A 688 8.73 13.98 -13.79
C PRO A 688 8.63 13.27 -15.15
N ARG A 689 7.40 13.12 -15.67
CA ARG A 689 7.09 12.43 -16.94
C ARG A 689 7.38 10.92 -16.97
N ARG A 690 7.72 10.28 -15.84
CA ARG A 690 8.01 8.83 -15.76
C ARG A 690 6.97 8.03 -14.96
N ASN A 691 5.80 8.60 -14.71
CA ASN A 691 4.72 7.97 -13.91
C ASN A 691 4.21 6.63 -14.47
N MET A 692 4.41 6.36 -15.75
CA MET A 692 3.93 5.15 -16.45
C MET A 692 5.04 4.11 -16.72
N GLN A 693 6.23 4.28 -16.14
CA GLN A 693 7.42 3.47 -16.43
C GLN A 693 7.56 2.22 -15.54
N ASN A 694 6.44 1.68 -15.02
CA ASN A 694 6.46 0.50 -14.15
C ASN A 694 7.12 -0.70 -14.86
N SER A 695 8.15 -1.26 -14.23
CA SER A 695 8.71 -2.56 -14.63
C SER A 695 7.77 -3.72 -14.31
N LEU A 696 7.99 -4.89 -14.92
CA LEU A 696 7.25 -6.13 -14.60
C LEU A 696 7.28 -6.45 -13.10
N SER A 697 8.43 -6.25 -12.45
CA SER A 697 8.58 -6.44 -11.01
C SER A 697 7.78 -5.43 -10.19
N CYS A 698 7.66 -4.18 -10.66
CA CYS A 698 6.80 -3.19 -10.02
C CYS A 698 5.30 -3.53 -10.17
N ILE A 699 4.88 -4.02 -11.35
CA ILE A 699 3.51 -4.49 -11.56
C ILE A 699 3.22 -5.67 -10.63
N ALA A 700 4.14 -6.64 -10.54
CA ALA A 700 4.03 -7.78 -9.63
C ALA A 700 3.92 -7.33 -8.16
N ALA A 701 4.76 -6.38 -7.73
CA ALA A 701 4.79 -5.84 -6.37
C ALA A 701 3.47 -5.15 -5.99
N ASN A 702 2.84 -4.42 -6.90
CA ASN A 702 1.52 -3.81 -6.67
C ASN A 702 0.46 -4.85 -6.29
N GLY A 703 0.59 -6.09 -6.78
CA GLY A 703 -0.33 -7.20 -6.45
C GLY A 703 -0.33 -7.61 -4.97
N ILE A 704 0.69 -7.21 -4.20
CA ILE A 704 0.73 -7.39 -2.74
C ILE A 704 0.67 -6.06 -1.97
N GLY A 705 0.28 -4.97 -2.65
CA GLY A 705 0.17 -3.64 -2.06
C GLY A 705 1.48 -2.87 -1.94
N TRP A 706 2.58 -3.36 -2.51
CA TRP A 706 3.82 -2.60 -2.59
C TRP A 706 3.80 -1.63 -3.75
N ASN A 707 4.03 -0.36 -3.47
CA ASN A 707 4.38 0.60 -4.52
C ASN A 707 5.88 0.47 -4.89
N TYR A 708 6.33 1.25 -5.87
CA TYR A 708 7.71 1.23 -6.32
C TYR A 708 8.73 1.49 -5.18
N PRO A 709 8.61 2.54 -4.35
CA PRO A 709 9.44 2.69 -3.15
C PRO A 709 9.48 1.47 -2.22
N ASP A 710 8.36 0.80 -1.99
CA ASP A 710 8.29 -0.37 -1.12
C ASP A 710 9.08 -1.56 -1.70
N LEU A 711 8.97 -1.80 -3.01
CA LEU A 711 9.80 -2.77 -3.73
C LEU A 711 11.29 -2.44 -3.58
N LEU A 712 11.68 -1.17 -3.72
CA LEU A 712 13.09 -0.76 -3.59
C LEU A 712 13.62 -0.94 -2.16
N LYS A 713 12.81 -0.60 -1.14
CA LYS A 713 13.14 -0.85 0.27
C LYS A 713 13.25 -2.35 0.56
N ALA A 714 12.36 -3.17 -0.01
CA ALA A 714 12.42 -4.62 0.09
C ALA A 714 13.73 -5.17 -0.50
N MET A 715 14.21 -4.62 -1.61
CA MET A 715 15.51 -4.95 -2.21
C MET A 715 16.69 -4.47 -1.36
N LEU A 716 16.66 -3.24 -0.83
CA LEU A 716 17.71 -2.70 0.04
C LEU A 716 17.92 -3.53 1.31
N ARG A 717 16.85 -4.11 1.87
CA ARG A 717 16.97 -5.02 3.02
C ARG A 717 17.76 -6.28 2.73
N GLN A 718 17.84 -6.67 1.46
CA GLN A 718 18.62 -7.82 1.02
C GLN A 718 20.06 -7.44 0.67
N ALA A 719 20.47 -6.20 0.92
CA ALA A 719 21.84 -5.79 0.69
C ALA A 719 22.79 -6.60 1.57
N TRP A 720 23.78 -7.23 0.95
CA TRP A 720 24.73 -8.13 1.61
C TRP A 720 26.13 -7.53 1.63
N LEU A 721 26.93 -7.85 2.65
CA LEU A 721 28.30 -7.33 2.76
C LEU A 721 29.18 -7.83 1.62
N ILE A 722 29.81 -6.93 0.88
CA ILE A 722 30.81 -7.28 -0.13
C ILE A 722 32.07 -7.72 0.61
N LYS A 723 32.14 -8.99 1.00
CA LYS A 723 33.39 -9.58 1.51
C LYS A 723 34.26 -10.00 0.33
N LYS A 724 35.54 -9.62 0.36
CA LYS A 724 36.56 -10.45 -0.28
C LYS A 724 36.78 -11.68 0.59
N PHE A 725 36.72 -12.86 -0.03
CA PHE A 725 37.59 -13.95 0.39
C PHE A 725 39.01 -13.45 0.13
N ILE A 726 39.79 -13.22 1.20
CA ILE A 726 41.24 -13.12 1.10
C ILE A 726 41.77 -14.49 0.67
#